data_AF-A0A835SH84-F1
#
_entry.id   AF-A0A835SH84-F1
#
_cell.length_a   1.000
_cell.length_b   1.000
_cell.length_c   1.000
_cell.angle_alpha   90.00
_cell.angle_beta   90.00
_cell.angle_gamma   90.00
#
_symmetry.space_group_name_H-M   'P 1'
#
loop_
_entity.id
_entity.type
_entity.pdbx_description
1 polymer ?
#
loop_
_entity_poly.entity_id
_entity_poly.type
_entity_poly.pdbx_seq_one_letter_code
_entity_poly.pdbx_strand_id
1 'polypeptide(L)'
;MLPPTDSPLHALVGEHGQPQLVSAMEEFPGLSELVGLQAEVLGRLERALGVAPAQTKHTDASGVLKCQSLNPPGAAANLFRSYRTPRASPTSPTSPIPASTPTPPRLRTMTQAVSTYTMPLPGGGSLRRIYTKTTASPPDGWPTPQLDVEIGGTAAELIFYVALGPKASLTHDLAYLDKYYNQPPPLQEAAPGQEPPQQQLPSFKALEAEARKTPGFSPFVSPSLWVRAQAAGALCFNVAWGPAAAAGAADADAGAGAAASAAGGADANAAAMAAMRRYTLTLVDIWLAHLLADAAADAAAAAGAAASMDGAAEGDEGTTDGEKEEAGSWRGGGDAWEREGWRRAGRVLRNHMRYDPLTPMLYPVFGEAQVTAWMETVAGEEAAASSKMSSAAESGPASAAASSPVTSGLLAGRGAAASAPAPAGPAAAAAHPATAAAGAGSHDSAAQSFPFFHHLIIPPLEGKAPPSTPAAGASPQAQAQAFGQTPPAPAPAAAAGGGGGAAGTPPAAAQEALLVISPGAFLPTEAFRPLAAAIQAAAPGLRLWVGVLHCDLMALGQRYADPSLPAMSEAGFKALVRNIEAAGGYSALLSQLVAQAEAAGFVARREGPARIGNMALLCQSAGCVGYDSLSYKVAAATVVLASTLNPLDYAKGRAALSLEAWPRPLMHAVGELDGQMRWFWLAPYLADAAAAATKFGARHVAVHKPVVVVPGANHAATSSGAVRAERGDIGGPAAAPYEQATRALAAPIAQFLTCHLSSHHSTQAREQAENALLEAVAATAAHTAPYTALTGLGDTAAPFTAAAAAVAAAAGSSGTQQAGLPPATPPRGACRAGGLVAGACRTAGQVTSSAMQPGVVAAAERDAAALQLAVLAALPEAARQRLCVVASVHTSVETFLYNQPLMSEMGDGRWLLNIHVLPFYKSSESERPNLTPQAPEYWLKFKCASFVAAFLGLADPGSYATPLPADLNRGTLEAALAAAPAAVAARYRQHGRAMEFGGDVDALAPGPDGQLPGSPEAFVRAARISYAHPPPPSGHHSHAPGPGHAPAGPALPPAAGTRVLVSSPYVLSPPPADVSRLPVSVTRMTGPFYTKLISPGMAMEWVWVDCLRQTDAPW
;
A
#
# COMPACT_ATOMS: atom_id res chain seq x y z
N MET A 1 18.54 -22.61 44.00
CA MET A 1 19.24 -23.54 43.09
C MET A 1 19.52 -22.77 41.81
N LEU A 2 20.79 -22.51 41.49
CA LEU A 2 21.16 -21.95 40.18
C LEU A 2 20.66 -22.93 39.10
N PRO A 3 20.07 -22.46 37.99
CA PRO A 3 19.72 -23.35 36.90
C PRO A 3 20.98 -24.06 36.40
N PRO A 4 20.90 -25.33 36.01
CA PRO A 4 22.05 -26.04 35.48
C PRO A 4 22.58 -25.28 34.26
N THR A 5 23.86 -24.90 34.30
CA THR A 5 24.62 -24.38 33.15
C THR A 5 24.61 -25.33 31.96
N ASP A 6 24.13 -26.56 32.16
CA ASP A 6 24.02 -27.63 31.18
C ASP A 6 22.72 -27.55 30.34
N SER A 7 22.08 -26.38 30.26
CA SER A 7 20.88 -26.22 29.42
C SER A 7 21.26 -26.40 27.94
N PRO A 8 20.45 -27.09 27.12
CA PRO A 8 20.74 -27.27 25.69
C PRO A 8 20.91 -25.95 24.93
N LEU A 9 20.23 -24.88 25.36
CA LEU A 9 20.38 -23.55 24.76
C LEU A 9 21.68 -22.87 25.23
N HIS A 10 22.12 -23.12 26.46
CA HIS A 10 23.44 -22.69 26.95
C HIS A 10 24.57 -23.31 26.15
N ALA A 11 24.54 -24.64 25.98
CA ALA A 11 25.48 -25.36 25.13
C ALA A 11 25.45 -24.82 23.69
N LEU A 12 24.25 -24.59 23.14
CA LEU A 12 24.09 -24.04 21.78
C LEU A 12 24.68 -22.63 21.65
N VAL A 13 24.51 -21.74 22.63
CA VAL A 13 25.13 -20.41 22.61
C VAL A 13 26.65 -20.54 22.78
N GLY A 14 27.15 -21.47 23.59
CA GLY A 14 28.59 -21.74 23.70
C GLY A 14 29.23 -22.27 22.42
N GLU A 15 28.55 -23.19 21.72
CA GLU A 15 29.04 -23.86 20.52
C GLU A 15 28.87 -23.02 19.24
N HIS A 16 27.75 -22.31 19.13
CA HIS A 16 27.34 -21.62 17.89
C HIS A 16 27.15 -20.11 18.06
N GLY A 17 27.18 -19.59 19.29
CA GLY A 17 27.11 -18.17 19.55
C GLY A 17 28.38 -17.46 19.09
N GLN A 18 28.22 -16.20 18.68
CA GLN A 18 29.39 -15.36 18.44
C GLN A 18 30.14 -15.13 19.75
N PRO A 19 31.49 -14.98 19.74
CA PRO A 19 32.28 -14.81 20.96
C PRO A 19 31.75 -13.70 21.89
N GLN A 20 31.25 -12.60 21.33
CA GLN A 20 30.69 -11.48 22.09
C GLN A 20 29.39 -11.82 22.82
N LEU A 21 28.60 -12.77 22.31
CA LEU A 21 27.40 -13.28 22.97
C LEU A 21 27.78 -14.23 24.11
N VAL A 22 28.79 -15.09 23.89
CA VAL A 22 29.34 -15.97 24.94
C VAL A 22 29.92 -15.12 26.07
N SER A 23 30.76 -14.12 25.75
CA SER A 23 31.26 -13.16 26.74
C SER A 23 30.13 -12.38 27.42
N ALA A 24 29.04 -12.04 26.71
CA ALA A 24 27.89 -11.40 27.34
C ALA A 24 27.24 -12.25 28.42
N MET A 25 27.20 -13.58 28.26
CA MET A 25 26.61 -14.48 29.25
C MET A 25 27.42 -14.55 30.54
N GLU A 26 28.73 -14.29 30.45
CA GLU A 26 29.63 -14.21 31.60
C GLU A 26 29.62 -12.80 32.22
N GLU A 27 29.57 -11.76 31.39
CA GLU A 27 29.75 -10.37 31.82
C GLU A 27 28.45 -9.68 32.25
N PHE A 28 27.31 -10.03 31.67
CA PHE A 28 26.03 -9.39 31.96
C PHE A 28 25.30 -10.12 33.10
N PRO A 29 25.06 -9.48 34.25
CA PRO A 29 24.42 -10.13 35.39
C PRO A 29 23.05 -10.70 35.02
N GLY A 30 22.91 -12.03 35.15
CA GLY A 30 21.67 -12.75 34.97
C GLY A 30 21.25 -13.07 33.53
N LEU A 31 22.08 -12.77 32.51
CA LEU A 31 21.79 -13.15 31.12
C LEU A 31 21.75 -14.68 30.96
N SER A 32 22.65 -15.39 31.64
CA SER A 32 22.66 -16.86 31.71
C SER A 32 21.32 -17.42 32.17
N GLU A 33 20.72 -16.83 33.20
CA GLU A 33 19.46 -17.26 33.78
C GLU A 33 18.27 -16.93 32.88
N LEU A 34 18.32 -15.83 32.14
CA LEU A 34 17.35 -15.49 31.09
C LEU A 34 17.40 -16.47 29.92
N VAL A 35 18.61 -16.85 29.48
CA VAL A 35 18.79 -17.92 28.47
C VAL A 35 18.26 -19.25 29.01
N GLY A 36 18.51 -19.56 30.28
CA GLY A 36 17.93 -20.72 30.97
C GLY A 36 16.40 -20.70 30.96
N LEU A 37 15.77 -19.55 31.23
CA LEU A 37 14.32 -19.39 31.16
C LEU A 37 13.78 -19.65 29.75
N GLN A 38 14.43 -19.14 28.71
CA GLN A 38 14.03 -19.40 27.31
C GLN A 38 14.18 -20.89 26.94
N ALA A 39 15.20 -21.57 27.49
CA ALA A 39 15.36 -23.01 27.33
C ALA A 39 14.24 -23.81 28.03
N GLU A 40 13.79 -23.36 29.20
CA GLU A 40 12.67 -23.98 29.91
C GLU A 40 11.33 -23.79 29.17
N VAL A 41 11.09 -22.61 28.60
CA VAL A 41 9.94 -22.35 27.72
C VAL A 41 9.95 -23.32 26.55
N LEU A 42 11.08 -23.42 25.85
CA LEU A 42 11.26 -24.35 24.75
C LEU A 42 11.00 -25.80 25.18
N GLY A 43 11.61 -26.27 26.27
CA GLY A 43 11.45 -27.64 26.74
C GLY A 43 9.99 -27.99 27.11
N ARG A 44 9.19 -27.00 27.56
CA ARG A 44 7.75 -27.18 27.74
C ARG A 44 7.01 -27.32 26.41
N LEU A 45 7.30 -26.44 25.44
CA LEU A 45 6.71 -26.50 24.11
C LEU A 45 7.07 -27.81 23.39
N GLU A 46 8.32 -28.26 23.46
CA GLU A 46 8.81 -29.53 22.90
C GLU A 46 8.09 -30.73 23.51
N ARG A 47 7.99 -30.80 24.85
CA ARG A 47 7.27 -31.89 25.52
C ARG A 47 5.78 -31.93 25.20
N ALA A 48 5.14 -30.76 25.11
CA ALA A 48 3.69 -30.68 24.88
C ALA A 48 3.31 -30.88 23.41
N LEU A 49 4.14 -30.42 22.48
CA LEU A 49 3.78 -30.33 21.06
C LEU A 49 4.63 -31.22 20.13
N GLY A 50 5.67 -31.86 20.67
CA GLY A 50 6.61 -32.65 19.87
C GLY A 50 7.33 -31.83 18.80
N VAL A 51 7.51 -30.52 19.03
CA VAL A 51 8.23 -29.65 18.10
C VAL A 51 9.72 -29.97 18.12
N ALA A 52 10.36 -29.90 16.95
CA ALA A 52 11.80 -30.12 16.81
C ALA A 52 12.44 -28.95 16.05
N PRO A 53 13.75 -28.70 16.20
CA PRO A 53 14.46 -27.68 15.43
C PRO A 53 14.27 -27.90 13.92
N ALA A 54 13.91 -26.84 13.21
CA ALA A 54 13.64 -26.90 11.79
C ALA A 54 14.93 -26.77 10.99
N GLN A 55 15.20 -27.77 10.16
CA GLN A 55 16.21 -27.68 9.11
C GLN A 55 15.57 -27.01 7.88
N THR A 56 15.97 -25.78 7.60
CA THR A 56 15.58 -25.01 6.41
C THR A 56 16.80 -24.73 5.56
N LYS A 57 16.61 -24.13 4.37
CA LYS A 57 17.72 -23.75 3.49
C LYS A 57 18.75 -22.86 4.21
N HIS A 58 18.28 -22.04 5.14
CA HIS A 58 19.07 -21.04 5.83
C HIS A 58 19.47 -21.45 7.25
N THR A 59 19.05 -22.60 7.76
CA THR A 59 19.48 -23.13 9.05
C THR A 59 20.39 -24.36 8.92
N ASP A 60 21.23 -24.60 9.92
CA ASP A 60 22.04 -25.82 10.04
C ASP A 60 21.25 -26.99 10.66
N ALA A 61 21.93 -28.10 10.93
CA ALA A 61 21.31 -29.30 11.49
C ALA A 61 20.69 -29.08 12.89
N SER A 62 21.17 -28.06 13.61
CA SER A 62 20.68 -27.66 14.94
C SER A 62 19.52 -26.65 14.87
N GLY A 63 19.18 -26.18 13.66
CA GLY A 63 18.14 -25.17 13.41
C GLY A 63 18.63 -23.73 13.52
N VAL A 64 19.95 -23.51 13.61
CA VAL A 64 20.58 -22.18 13.75
C VAL A 64 20.82 -21.54 12.38
N LEU A 65 20.51 -20.24 12.23
CA LEU A 65 20.68 -19.52 10.96
C LEU A 65 22.15 -19.46 10.50
N LYS A 66 22.46 -20.01 9.33
CA LYS A 66 23.79 -20.08 8.68
C LYS A 66 24.44 -18.72 8.37
N CYS A 67 23.67 -17.62 8.37
CA CYS A 67 24.14 -16.29 7.99
C CYS A 67 24.93 -15.54 9.09
N GLN A 68 25.30 -16.22 10.18
CA GLN A 68 26.04 -15.65 11.31
C GLN A 68 27.52 -15.30 11.01
N SER A 69 28.07 -15.72 9.87
CA SER A 69 29.50 -15.57 9.51
C SER A 69 29.87 -14.26 8.79
N LEU A 70 28.90 -13.38 8.54
CA LEU A 70 29.10 -12.14 7.80
C LEU A 70 28.85 -10.94 8.73
N ASN A 71 29.82 -10.58 9.57
CA ASN A 71 29.85 -9.26 10.17
C ASN A 71 31.30 -8.82 10.47
N PRO A 72 31.67 -7.55 10.24
CA PRO A 72 32.84 -6.97 10.90
C PRO A 72 32.58 -6.89 12.43
N PRO A 73 33.63 -6.95 13.26
CA PRO A 73 33.50 -6.99 14.72
C PRO A 73 32.94 -5.66 15.27
N GLY A 74 31.87 -5.73 16.09
CA GLY A 74 31.64 -4.69 17.12
C GLY A 74 30.22 -4.24 17.48
N ALA A 75 29.17 -4.50 16.69
CA ALA A 75 27.87 -3.83 16.94
C ALA A 75 26.80 -4.71 17.62
N ALA A 76 26.71 -6.00 17.29
CA ALA A 76 25.76 -6.92 17.88
C ALA A 76 26.12 -8.40 17.65
N ALA A 77 25.69 -9.26 18.56
CA ALA A 77 25.87 -10.71 18.50
C ALA A 77 24.57 -11.45 18.76
N ASN A 78 24.21 -12.40 17.88
CA ASN A 78 22.89 -13.03 17.85
C ASN A 78 22.95 -14.56 17.66
N LEU A 79 21.99 -15.26 18.27
CA LEU A 79 21.63 -16.64 17.97
C LEU A 79 20.15 -16.72 17.61
N PHE A 80 19.85 -17.15 16.38
CA PHE A 80 18.47 -17.30 15.87
C PHE A 80 18.19 -18.75 15.53
N ARG A 81 17.06 -19.27 16.01
CA ARG A 81 16.66 -20.66 15.82
C ARG A 81 15.19 -20.78 15.40
N SER A 82 14.91 -21.67 14.46
CA SER A 82 13.53 -21.97 14.00
C SER A 82 13.13 -23.39 14.35
N TYR A 83 11.84 -23.63 14.62
CA TYR A 83 11.29 -24.96 14.95
C TYR A 83 10.09 -25.31 14.07
N ARG A 84 9.88 -26.62 13.83
CA ARG A 84 8.72 -27.17 13.11
C ARG A 84 8.28 -28.49 13.74
N THR A 85 6.99 -28.78 13.68
CA THR A 85 6.50 -30.13 13.98
C THR A 85 6.95 -31.07 12.86
N PRO A 86 7.59 -32.22 13.16
CA PRO A 86 8.01 -33.18 12.14
C PRO A 86 6.82 -33.58 11.25
N ARG A 87 7.04 -33.62 9.94
CA ARG A 87 6.02 -34.11 9.02
C ARG A 87 5.89 -35.62 9.27
N ALA A 88 4.71 -36.07 9.70
CA ALA A 88 4.41 -37.50 9.73
C ALA A 88 4.73 -38.08 8.35
N SER A 89 5.67 -39.01 8.29
CA SER A 89 5.98 -39.71 7.05
C SER A 89 4.72 -40.48 6.64
N PRO A 90 4.27 -40.39 5.38
CA PRO A 90 3.13 -41.17 4.93
C PRO A 90 3.51 -42.66 4.98
N THR A 91 3.17 -43.33 6.07
CA THR A 91 3.30 -44.78 6.17
C THR A 91 2.16 -45.42 5.38
N SER A 92 2.50 -46.38 4.53
CA SER A 92 1.56 -47.12 3.69
C SER A 92 0.38 -47.68 4.51
N PRO A 93 -0.86 -47.59 4.00
CA PRO A 93 -2.04 -48.02 4.73
C PRO A 93 -2.14 -49.55 4.70
N THR A 94 -1.58 -50.24 5.69
CA THR A 94 -1.86 -51.66 5.93
C THR A 94 -2.05 -51.89 7.42
N SER A 95 -3.31 -52.17 7.78
CA SER A 95 -3.87 -52.53 9.10
C SER A 95 -4.54 -51.39 9.90
N PRO A 96 -5.78 -51.59 10.40
CA PRO A 96 -6.45 -50.64 11.29
C PRO A 96 -5.71 -50.56 12.63
N ILE A 97 -5.17 -49.37 12.93
CA ILE A 97 -4.50 -49.06 14.20
C ILE A 97 -5.59 -48.74 15.24
N PRO A 98 -5.54 -49.30 16.47
CA PRO A 98 -6.46 -48.92 17.54
C PRO A 98 -6.39 -47.41 17.81
N ALA A 99 -7.53 -46.78 18.13
CA ALA A 99 -7.70 -45.34 18.31
C ALA A 99 -6.49 -44.70 19.02
N SER A 100 -5.57 -44.14 18.23
CA SER A 100 -4.36 -43.54 18.73
C SER A 100 -4.68 -42.21 19.40
N THR A 101 -3.96 -41.89 20.48
CA THR A 101 -3.99 -40.58 21.12
C THR A 101 -3.96 -39.45 20.09
N PRO A 102 -4.77 -38.38 20.26
CA PRO A 102 -4.84 -37.28 19.32
C PRO A 102 -3.43 -36.73 19.04
N THR A 103 -3.10 -36.59 17.76
CA THR A 103 -1.79 -36.06 17.36
C THR A 103 -1.67 -34.63 17.86
N PRO A 104 -0.56 -34.24 18.49
CA PRO A 104 -0.39 -32.87 18.98
C PRO A 104 -0.53 -31.85 17.84
N PRO A 105 -1.10 -30.67 18.12
CA PRO A 105 -1.35 -29.66 17.11
C PRO A 105 -0.03 -29.14 16.53
N ARG A 106 0.00 -28.94 15.20
CA ARG A 106 1.19 -28.42 14.52
C ARG A 106 1.33 -26.94 14.80
N LEU A 107 2.54 -26.45 15.10
CA LEU A 107 2.76 -24.99 15.11
C LEU A 107 2.95 -24.46 13.69
N ARG A 108 2.45 -23.23 13.45
CA ARG A 108 2.70 -22.53 12.19
C ARG A 108 4.17 -22.13 12.10
N THR A 109 4.65 -21.41 13.10
CA THR A 109 6.06 -21.03 13.25
C THR A 109 6.41 -20.97 14.72
N MET A 110 7.68 -21.23 15.02
CA MET A 110 8.27 -20.92 16.30
C MET A 110 9.70 -20.45 16.09
N THR A 111 10.03 -19.30 16.68
CA THR A 111 11.35 -18.65 16.55
C THR A 111 11.91 -18.32 17.92
N GLN A 112 13.23 -18.42 18.05
CA GLN A 112 13.96 -18.04 19.24
C GLN A 112 15.15 -17.14 18.85
N ALA A 113 15.35 -16.06 19.61
CA ALA A 113 16.44 -15.12 19.44
C ALA A 113 17.11 -14.82 20.77
N VAL A 114 18.44 -14.81 20.79
CA VAL A 114 19.27 -14.30 21.90
C VAL A 114 20.26 -13.31 21.32
N SER A 115 20.26 -12.08 21.83
CA SER A 115 20.98 -10.96 21.25
C SER A 115 21.64 -10.09 22.32
N THR A 116 22.83 -9.59 22.01
CA THR A 116 23.43 -8.45 22.71
C THR A 116 23.83 -7.39 21.68
N TYR A 117 23.61 -6.12 21.99
CA TYR A 117 23.99 -5.01 21.10
C TYR A 117 24.39 -3.78 21.91
N THR A 118 25.18 -2.92 21.29
CA THR A 118 25.73 -1.72 21.93
C THR A 118 25.24 -0.47 21.21
N MET A 119 24.60 0.44 21.95
CA MET A 119 24.09 1.70 21.41
C MET A 119 25.00 2.88 21.79
N PRO A 120 25.41 3.74 20.86
CA PRO A 120 26.11 4.97 21.20
C PRO A 120 25.18 5.93 21.95
N LEU A 121 25.67 6.56 23.02
CA LEU A 121 24.93 7.56 23.79
C LEU A 121 25.28 8.98 23.31
N PRO A 122 24.31 9.92 23.31
CA PRO A 122 24.58 11.34 23.13
C PRO A 122 25.53 11.82 24.23
N GLY A 123 26.74 12.25 23.86
CA GLY A 123 27.78 12.71 24.80
C GLY A 123 29.06 11.87 24.84
N GLY A 124 29.15 10.82 24.02
CA GLY A 124 30.32 9.94 24.01
C GLY A 124 30.21 8.87 25.10
N GLY A 125 30.00 7.63 24.69
CA GLY A 125 29.72 6.51 25.56
C GLY A 125 28.88 5.47 24.83
N SER A 126 28.74 4.30 25.44
CA SER A 126 28.01 3.20 24.84
C SER A 126 27.18 2.45 25.88
N LEU A 127 25.91 2.22 25.58
CA LEU A 127 25.00 1.44 26.40
C LEU A 127 24.85 0.04 25.82
N ARG A 128 25.33 -0.97 26.55
CA ARG A 128 25.10 -2.38 26.19
C ARG A 128 23.67 -2.77 26.58
N ARG A 129 22.99 -3.45 25.67
CA ARG A 129 21.67 -4.03 25.88
C ARG A 129 21.70 -5.53 25.61
N ILE A 130 20.82 -6.24 26.32
CA ILE A 130 20.50 -7.64 26.06
C ILE A 130 19.08 -7.76 25.57
N TYR A 131 18.81 -8.82 24.82
CA TYR A 131 17.48 -9.14 24.33
C TYR A 131 17.34 -10.64 24.11
N THR A 132 16.25 -11.21 24.61
CA THR A 132 15.86 -12.60 24.37
C THR A 132 14.42 -12.64 23.93
N LYS A 133 14.08 -13.51 22.97
CA LYS A 133 12.73 -13.68 22.44
C LYS A 133 12.45 -15.13 22.12
N THR A 134 11.27 -15.60 22.51
CA THR A 134 10.65 -16.81 21.96
C THR A 134 9.24 -16.45 21.50
N THR A 135 8.93 -16.74 20.24
CA THR A 135 7.59 -16.57 19.66
C THR A 135 7.09 -17.92 19.17
N ALA A 136 5.84 -18.28 19.49
CA ALA A 136 5.16 -19.47 19.00
C ALA A 136 3.77 -19.11 18.45
N SER A 137 3.55 -19.40 17.16
CA SER A 137 2.29 -19.13 16.47
C SER A 137 1.52 -20.43 16.24
N PRO A 138 0.25 -20.53 16.67
CA PRO A 138 -0.60 -21.68 16.36
C PRO A 138 -0.99 -21.70 14.87
N PRO A 139 -1.55 -22.81 14.36
CA PRO A 139 -2.01 -22.92 12.98
C PRO A 139 -2.83 -21.73 12.50
N ASP A 140 -2.81 -21.52 11.20
CA ASP A 140 -3.75 -20.60 10.57
C ASP A 140 -5.18 -21.12 10.69
N GLY A 141 -6.13 -20.22 10.91
CA GLY A 141 -7.53 -20.56 11.21
C GLY A 141 -7.82 -20.88 12.68
N TRP A 142 -6.80 -21.18 13.49
CA TRP A 142 -7.02 -21.50 14.90
C TRP A 142 -7.21 -20.23 15.74
N PRO A 143 -8.21 -20.20 16.64
CA PRO A 143 -8.51 -19.02 17.45
C PRO A 143 -7.47 -18.77 18.55
N THR A 144 -6.69 -19.77 18.96
CA THR A 144 -5.69 -19.63 20.02
C THR A 144 -4.76 -18.42 19.77
N PRO A 145 -4.55 -17.53 20.77
CA PRO A 145 -3.62 -16.39 20.66
C PRO A 145 -2.20 -16.81 20.25
N GLN A 146 -1.40 -15.86 19.76
CA GLN A 146 0.05 -16.06 19.59
C GLN A 146 0.75 -15.97 20.95
N LEU A 147 1.79 -16.78 21.19
CA LEU A 147 2.62 -16.66 22.38
C LEU A 147 3.90 -15.88 22.03
N ASP A 148 4.17 -14.80 22.77
CA ASP A 148 5.43 -14.05 22.69
C ASP A 148 6.07 -13.92 24.08
N VAL A 149 7.34 -14.26 24.21
CA VAL A 149 8.14 -14.15 25.44
C VAL A 149 9.39 -13.35 25.14
N GLU A 150 9.37 -12.05 25.44
CA GLU A 150 10.46 -11.11 25.19
C GLU A 150 11.00 -10.52 26.50
N ILE A 151 12.31 -10.60 26.69
CA ILE A 151 12.99 -9.96 27.82
C ILE A 151 14.23 -9.25 27.30
N GLY A 152 14.29 -7.93 27.49
CA GLY A 152 15.45 -7.15 27.05
C GLY A 152 15.61 -5.85 27.82
N GLY A 153 16.82 -5.32 27.89
CA GLY A 153 17.10 -4.15 28.71
C GLY A 153 18.58 -3.91 28.91
N THR A 154 18.90 -3.27 30.03
CA THR A 154 20.26 -2.86 30.44
C THR A 154 20.64 -3.55 31.75
N ALA A 155 21.90 -3.39 32.18
CA ALA A 155 22.35 -3.95 33.46
C ALA A 155 21.63 -3.37 34.70
N ALA A 156 20.86 -2.28 34.54
CA ALA A 156 20.12 -1.62 35.61
C ALA A 156 18.60 -1.85 35.57
N GLU A 157 18.05 -2.25 34.42
CA GLU A 157 16.61 -2.37 34.22
C GLU A 157 16.32 -3.30 33.03
N LEU A 158 15.39 -4.24 33.23
CA LEU A 158 14.86 -5.11 32.18
C LEU A 158 13.43 -4.72 31.82
N ILE A 159 13.09 -4.82 30.55
CA ILE A 159 11.72 -4.84 30.06
C ILE A 159 11.30 -6.31 29.96
N PHE A 160 10.30 -6.68 30.75
CA PHE A 160 9.67 -8.00 30.77
C PHE A 160 8.35 -7.91 29.99
N TYR A 161 8.30 -8.59 28.84
CA TYR A 161 7.13 -8.63 27.97
C TYR A 161 6.76 -10.09 27.66
N VAL A 162 5.66 -10.57 28.23
CA VAL A 162 5.14 -11.93 27.97
C VAL A 162 3.68 -11.84 27.60
N ALA A 163 3.32 -12.24 26.39
CA ALA A 163 2.04 -11.90 25.79
C ALA A 163 1.31 -13.09 25.15
N LEU A 164 -0.02 -13.02 25.25
CA LEU A 164 -0.97 -13.71 24.39
C LEU A 164 -1.44 -12.71 23.32
N GLY A 165 -0.80 -12.71 22.15
CA GLY A 165 -1.13 -11.83 21.04
C GLY A 165 -2.49 -12.18 20.43
N PRO A 166 -3.49 -11.28 20.45
CA PRO A 166 -4.86 -11.59 20.03
C PRO A 166 -4.96 -11.82 18.53
N LYS A 167 -5.62 -12.91 18.11
CA LYS A 167 -5.98 -13.17 16.71
C LYS A 167 -7.34 -12.58 16.30
N ALA A 168 -8.19 -12.23 17.26
CA ALA A 168 -9.48 -11.57 17.05
C ALA A 168 -9.51 -10.15 17.64
N SER A 169 -10.57 -9.38 17.35
CA SER A 169 -10.71 -8.02 17.88
C SER A 169 -11.30 -8.08 19.28
N LEU A 170 -10.51 -7.75 20.30
CA LEU A 170 -10.99 -7.77 21.70
C LEU A 170 -12.18 -6.84 21.96
N THR A 171 -12.38 -5.80 21.13
CA THR A 171 -13.51 -4.87 21.22
C THR A 171 -14.78 -5.34 20.50
N HIS A 172 -14.68 -6.25 19.54
CA HIS A 172 -15.81 -6.70 18.71
C HIS A 172 -16.17 -8.18 18.98
N ASP A 173 -15.24 -8.94 19.53
CA ASP A 173 -15.39 -10.36 19.85
C ASP A 173 -15.19 -10.54 21.36
N LEU A 174 -16.24 -10.22 22.12
CA LEU A 174 -16.21 -10.32 23.58
C LEU A 174 -16.10 -11.78 24.04
N ALA A 175 -16.63 -12.74 23.27
CA ALA A 175 -16.49 -14.16 23.56
C ALA A 175 -15.03 -14.61 23.48
N TYR A 176 -14.27 -14.12 22.50
CA TYR A 176 -12.83 -14.36 22.40
C TYR A 176 -12.06 -13.75 23.58
N LEU A 177 -12.37 -12.49 23.92
CA LEU A 177 -11.78 -11.82 25.09
C LEU A 177 -12.04 -12.62 26.37
N ASP A 178 -13.28 -13.06 26.56
CA ASP A 178 -13.66 -13.81 27.74
C ASP A 178 -12.97 -15.17 27.80
N LYS A 179 -12.99 -15.93 26.70
CA LYS A 179 -12.41 -17.28 26.61
C LYS A 179 -10.91 -17.31 26.90
N TYR A 180 -10.14 -16.41 26.29
CA TYR A 180 -8.67 -16.49 26.34
C TYR A 180 -8.00 -15.58 27.37
N TYR A 181 -8.72 -14.58 27.91
CA TYR A 181 -8.11 -13.60 28.82
C TYR A 181 -8.78 -13.52 30.19
N ASN A 182 -10.13 -13.53 30.23
CA ASN A 182 -10.85 -13.36 31.50
C ASN A 182 -11.09 -14.69 32.23
N GLN A 183 -11.30 -15.79 31.50
CA GLN A 183 -11.55 -17.12 32.06
C GLN A 183 -10.26 -17.93 32.19
N PRO A 184 -10.17 -18.84 33.19
CA PRO A 184 -9.10 -19.82 33.24
C PRO A 184 -9.21 -20.78 32.04
N PRO A 185 -8.10 -21.35 31.55
CA PRO A 185 -8.16 -22.33 30.49
C PRO A 185 -8.98 -23.57 30.93
N PRO A 186 -9.60 -24.30 29.99
CA PRO A 186 -10.35 -25.52 30.31
C PRO A 186 -9.46 -26.52 31.05
N LEU A 187 -10.01 -27.18 32.08
CA LEU A 187 -9.33 -28.29 32.73
C LEU A 187 -9.14 -29.41 31.71
N GLN A 188 -7.90 -29.86 31.53
CA GLN A 188 -7.66 -31.08 30.78
C GLN A 188 -8.20 -32.24 31.60
N GLU A 189 -9.20 -32.94 31.07
CA GLU A 189 -9.64 -34.19 31.66
C GLU A 189 -8.45 -35.16 31.66
N ALA A 190 -8.04 -35.59 32.85
CA ALA A 190 -6.95 -36.54 33.00
C ALA A 190 -7.30 -37.82 32.22
N ALA A 191 -6.35 -38.33 31.45
CA ALA A 191 -6.55 -39.62 30.80
C ALA A 191 -6.82 -40.68 31.89
N PRO A 192 -7.73 -41.65 31.65
CA PRO A 192 -8.05 -42.68 32.64
C PRO A 192 -6.78 -43.36 33.16
N GLY A 193 -6.47 -43.17 34.45
CA GLY A 193 -5.27 -43.72 35.10
C GLY A 193 -4.10 -42.75 35.32
N GLN A 194 -4.23 -41.47 34.94
CA GLN A 194 -3.26 -40.43 35.34
C GLN A 194 -3.56 -39.89 36.75
N GLU A 195 -2.52 -39.40 37.43
CA GLU A 195 -2.56 -38.77 38.76
C GLU A 195 -3.63 -37.65 38.89
N PRO A 196 -4.06 -37.31 40.12
CA PRO A 196 -5.16 -36.37 40.39
C PRO A 196 -5.09 -35.06 39.57
N PRO A 197 -6.25 -34.42 39.32
CA PRO A 197 -6.37 -33.31 38.38
C PRO A 197 -5.37 -32.21 38.67
N GLN A 198 -4.66 -31.77 37.62
CA GLN A 198 -3.72 -30.65 37.67
C GLN A 198 -4.39 -29.44 38.33
N GLN A 199 -3.62 -28.73 39.17
CA GLN A 199 -4.06 -27.48 39.79
C GLN A 199 -4.63 -26.54 38.72
N GLN A 200 -5.84 -26.02 38.95
CA GLN A 200 -6.50 -25.11 38.01
C GLN A 200 -5.61 -23.89 37.75
N LEU A 201 -5.24 -23.69 36.48
CA LEU A 201 -4.44 -22.54 36.05
C LEU A 201 -5.26 -21.25 36.22
N PRO A 202 -4.62 -20.12 36.58
CA PRO A 202 -5.30 -18.83 36.64
C PRO A 202 -5.69 -18.36 35.22
N SER A 203 -6.62 -17.41 35.13
CA SER A 203 -6.81 -16.65 33.89
C SER A 203 -5.65 -15.70 33.65
N PHE A 204 -5.45 -15.25 32.41
CA PHE A 204 -4.45 -14.22 32.10
C PHE A 204 -4.66 -12.97 32.96
N LYS A 205 -5.90 -12.49 33.08
CA LYS A 205 -6.24 -11.31 33.89
C LYS A 205 -5.87 -11.49 35.37
N ALA A 206 -6.06 -12.69 35.93
CA ALA A 206 -5.66 -12.98 37.30
C ALA A 206 -4.14 -13.00 37.45
N LEU A 207 -3.41 -13.59 36.49
CA LEU A 207 -1.95 -13.61 36.44
C LEU A 207 -1.36 -12.19 36.33
N GLU A 208 -1.95 -11.34 35.49
CA GLU A 208 -1.55 -9.93 35.34
C GLU A 208 -1.77 -9.13 36.63
N ALA A 209 -2.94 -9.29 37.25
CA ALA A 209 -3.25 -8.63 38.53
C ALA A 209 -2.30 -9.06 39.65
N GLU A 210 -1.81 -10.29 39.60
CA GLU A 210 -0.78 -10.77 40.50
C GLU A 210 0.59 -10.14 40.20
N ALA A 211 1.04 -10.17 38.94
CA ALA A 211 2.32 -9.60 38.52
C ALA A 211 2.44 -8.09 38.84
N ARG A 212 1.33 -7.34 38.74
CA ARG A 212 1.27 -5.91 39.14
C ARG A 212 1.54 -5.65 40.61
N LYS A 213 1.36 -6.65 41.47
CA LYS A 213 1.61 -6.56 42.92
C LYS A 213 3.00 -7.02 43.31
N THR A 214 3.78 -7.53 42.36
CA THR A 214 5.10 -8.08 42.62
C THR A 214 6.12 -6.98 42.83
N PRO A 215 6.85 -6.98 43.95
CA PRO A 215 7.89 -5.99 44.21
C PRO A 215 8.91 -5.93 43.07
N GLY A 216 9.29 -4.72 42.65
CA GLY A 216 10.25 -4.50 41.56
C GLY A 216 9.65 -4.53 40.15
N PHE A 217 8.37 -4.89 39.98
CA PHE A 217 7.67 -4.84 38.70
C PHE A 217 6.84 -3.55 38.64
N SER A 218 7.19 -2.67 37.70
CA SER A 218 6.41 -1.46 37.42
C SER A 218 5.84 -1.53 36.00
N PRO A 219 4.60 -1.10 35.74
CA PRO A 219 4.02 -1.19 34.40
C PRO A 219 4.88 -0.48 33.36
N PHE A 220 5.25 -1.18 32.28
CA PHE A 220 5.93 -0.59 31.14
C PHE A 220 4.92 -0.16 30.08
N VAL A 221 5.07 1.07 29.59
CA VAL A 221 4.26 1.58 28.49
C VAL A 221 5.17 1.77 27.28
N SER A 222 5.14 0.81 26.35
CA SER A 222 5.96 0.87 25.13
C SER A 222 5.78 2.19 24.40
N PRO A 223 6.82 2.86 23.88
CA PRO A 223 6.65 4.05 23.05
C PRO A 223 5.93 3.75 21.72
N SER A 224 5.89 2.49 21.28
CA SER A 224 5.18 2.06 20.08
C SER A 224 3.69 1.82 20.37
N LEU A 225 2.79 2.61 19.75
CA LEU A 225 1.35 2.37 19.86
C LEU A 225 0.93 1.03 19.26
N TRP A 226 1.67 0.50 18.28
CA TRP A 226 1.44 -0.85 17.76
C TRP A 226 1.70 -1.91 18.83
N VAL A 227 2.83 -1.82 19.53
CA VAL A 227 3.13 -2.72 20.65
C VAL A 227 2.09 -2.55 21.75
N ARG A 228 1.63 -1.33 22.07
CA ARG A 228 0.53 -1.15 23.05
C ARG A 228 -0.77 -1.84 22.62
N ALA A 229 -1.13 -1.75 21.34
CA ALA A 229 -2.33 -2.38 20.81
C ALA A 229 -2.25 -3.92 20.89
N GLN A 230 -1.06 -4.49 20.71
CA GLN A 230 -0.82 -5.94 20.91
C GLN A 230 -0.69 -6.32 22.40
N ALA A 231 -0.18 -5.39 23.22
CA ALA A 231 0.04 -5.57 24.66
C ALA A 231 -1.25 -5.61 25.49
N ALA A 232 -2.42 -5.44 24.87
CA ALA A 232 -3.71 -5.65 25.54
C ALA A 232 -3.84 -7.07 26.15
N GLY A 233 -3.03 -8.02 25.66
CA GLY A 233 -2.88 -9.37 26.20
C GLY A 233 -1.50 -9.67 26.79
N ALA A 234 -0.74 -8.66 27.26
CA ALA A 234 0.64 -8.83 27.70
C ALA A 234 0.89 -8.47 29.18
N LEU A 235 1.73 -9.27 29.82
CA LEU A 235 2.46 -8.89 31.02
C LEU A 235 3.61 -7.98 30.61
N CYS A 236 3.47 -6.67 30.81
CA CYS A 236 4.41 -5.67 30.30
C CYS A 236 4.94 -4.80 31.44
N PHE A 237 6.17 -5.07 31.88
CA PHE A 237 6.75 -4.46 33.08
C PHE A 237 8.20 -4.02 32.88
N ASN A 238 8.57 -2.90 33.50
CA ASN A 238 9.94 -2.58 33.85
C ASN A 238 10.27 -3.31 35.15
N VAL A 239 11.35 -4.09 35.12
CA VAL A 239 11.86 -4.87 36.23
C VAL A 239 13.19 -4.27 36.63
N ALA A 240 13.26 -3.72 37.84
CA ALA A 240 14.51 -3.21 38.40
C ALA A 240 15.56 -4.33 38.42
N TRP A 241 16.76 -4.04 37.94
CA TRP A 241 17.78 -5.06 37.73
C TRP A 241 19.18 -4.60 38.17
N GLY A 242 20.02 -5.53 38.60
CA GLY A 242 21.39 -5.21 38.98
C GLY A 242 21.49 -4.36 40.26
N PRO A 243 22.64 -3.68 40.49
CA PRO A 243 22.89 -2.92 41.71
C PRO A 243 21.89 -1.79 41.98
N ALA A 244 21.27 -1.25 40.92
CA ALA A 244 20.26 -0.19 41.03
C ALA A 244 18.97 -0.68 41.70
N ALA A 245 18.62 -1.97 41.55
CA ALA A 245 17.46 -2.56 42.21
C ALA A 245 17.59 -2.57 43.74
N ALA A 246 18.82 -2.74 44.25
CA ALA A 246 19.11 -2.72 45.68
C ALA A 246 18.94 -1.33 46.30
N ALA A 247 19.25 -0.27 45.54
CA ALA A 247 19.16 1.11 46.01
C ALA A 247 17.69 1.56 46.17
N GLY A 248 16.80 1.20 45.24
CA GLY A 248 15.38 1.56 45.30
C GLY A 248 14.60 0.87 46.43
N ALA A 249 15.07 -0.29 46.91
CA ALA A 249 14.46 -0.99 48.04
C ALA A 249 14.79 -0.36 49.40
N ALA A 250 15.95 0.32 49.51
CA ALA A 250 16.41 0.92 50.76
C ALA A 250 15.68 2.23 51.12
N ASP A 251 15.18 2.99 50.13
CA ASP A 251 14.45 4.23 50.36
C ASP A 251 13.00 4.02 50.86
N ALA A 252 12.44 2.82 50.70
CA ALA A 252 11.10 2.50 51.19
C ALA A 252 11.06 2.16 52.70
N ASP A 253 12.21 1.87 53.31
CA ASP A 253 12.32 1.39 54.69
C ASP A 253 13.46 2.12 55.44
N ALA A 254 13.47 3.45 55.35
CA ALA A 254 14.46 4.32 55.97
C ALA A 254 14.38 4.27 57.51
N GLY A 255 14.99 3.22 58.09
CA GLY A 255 14.93 2.94 59.52
C GLY A 255 15.96 1.98 60.10
N ALA A 256 17.05 1.57 59.42
CA ALA A 256 18.27 1.02 60.06
C ALA A 256 19.41 0.66 59.07
N GLY A 257 20.62 1.18 59.30
CA GLY A 257 21.90 0.49 59.04
C GLY A 257 22.41 0.36 57.59
N ALA A 258 23.30 1.28 57.17
CA ALA A 258 23.89 1.37 55.82
C ALA A 258 25.01 0.36 55.46
N ALA A 259 25.09 -0.82 56.09
CA ALA A 259 26.20 -1.77 55.86
C ALA A 259 25.82 -3.10 55.19
N ALA A 260 24.55 -3.31 54.80
CA ALA A 260 24.06 -4.58 54.23
C ALA A 260 23.76 -4.56 52.70
N SER A 261 24.16 -3.51 51.95
CA SER A 261 23.62 -3.24 50.60
C SER A 261 24.13 -4.13 49.45
N ALA A 262 25.28 -4.80 49.59
CA ALA A 262 25.83 -5.63 48.51
C ALA A 262 25.18 -7.03 48.43
N ALA A 263 24.81 -7.62 49.58
CA ALA A 263 24.13 -8.92 49.62
C ALA A 263 22.67 -8.82 49.13
N GLY A 264 21.98 -7.72 49.47
CA GLY A 264 20.57 -7.52 49.09
C GLY A 264 20.32 -7.39 47.58
N GLY A 265 21.30 -6.97 46.79
CA GLY A 265 21.15 -6.86 45.32
C GLY A 265 21.13 -8.21 44.60
N ALA A 266 21.89 -9.20 45.08
CA ALA A 266 21.86 -10.55 44.53
C ALA A 266 20.51 -11.22 44.84
N ASP A 267 20.00 -11.02 46.05
CA ASP A 267 18.69 -11.54 46.47
C ASP A 267 17.53 -10.88 45.69
N ALA A 268 17.62 -9.58 45.41
CA ALA A 268 16.62 -8.86 44.60
C ALA A 268 16.57 -9.37 43.15
N ASN A 269 17.73 -9.57 42.51
CA ASN A 269 17.78 -10.15 41.15
C ASN A 269 17.27 -11.60 41.13
N ALA A 270 17.61 -12.40 42.14
CA ALA A 270 17.12 -13.77 42.27
C ALA A 270 15.59 -13.80 42.45
N ALA A 271 15.03 -12.90 43.27
CA ALA A 271 13.59 -12.75 43.45
C ALA A 271 12.90 -12.30 42.15
N ALA A 272 13.46 -11.31 41.45
CA ALA A 272 12.96 -10.84 40.15
C ALA A 272 12.99 -11.95 39.10
N MET A 273 14.07 -12.75 39.02
CA MET A 273 14.16 -13.92 38.15
C MET A 273 13.15 -15.00 38.50
N ALA A 274 12.96 -15.29 39.79
CA ALA A 274 11.97 -16.26 40.23
C ALA A 274 10.56 -15.83 39.83
N ALA A 275 10.23 -14.53 39.97
CA ALA A 275 8.97 -13.97 39.52
C ALA A 275 8.80 -14.01 37.99
N MET A 276 9.78 -13.52 37.23
CA MET A 276 9.76 -13.57 35.76
C MET A 276 9.60 -15.00 35.25
N ARG A 277 10.36 -15.95 35.82
CA ARG A 277 10.26 -17.38 35.52
C ARG A 277 8.87 -17.91 35.80
N ARG A 278 8.32 -17.65 36.99
CA ARG A 278 6.98 -18.09 37.35
C ARG A 278 5.93 -17.56 36.38
N TYR A 279 5.89 -16.25 36.14
CA TYR A 279 4.89 -15.64 35.26
C TYR A 279 5.01 -16.11 33.82
N THR A 280 6.24 -16.25 33.31
CA THR A 280 6.48 -16.78 31.97
C THR A 280 5.96 -18.20 31.85
N LEU A 281 6.37 -19.10 32.74
CA LEU A 281 6.01 -20.51 32.65
C LEU A 281 4.51 -20.74 32.89
N THR A 282 3.89 -20.00 33.81
CA THR A 282 2.43 -20.05 33.99
C THR A 282 1.69 -19.56 32.76
N LEU A 283 2.16 -18.49 32.08
CA LEU A 283 1.51 -18.04 30.85
C LEU A 283 1.67 -19.03 29.69
N VAL A 284 2.83 -19.68 29.59
CA VAL A 284 3.07 -20.77 28.63
C VAL A 284 2.11 -21.93 28.89
N ASP A 285 1.88 -22.30 30.15
CA ASP A 285 0.94 -23.36 30.51
C ASP A 285 -0.51 -22.97 30.18
N ILE A 286 -0.91 -21.72 30.44
CA ILE A 286 -2.24 -21.20 30.03
C ILE A 286 -2.40 -21.30 28.52
N TRP A 287 -1.39 -20.87 27.77
CA TRP A 287 -1.41 -20.91 26.30
C TRP A 287 -1.49 -22.36 25.79
N LEU A 288 -0.69 -23.28 26.33
CA LEU A 288 -0.71 -24.70 25.97
C LEU A 288 -2.06 -25.35 26.26
N ALA A 289 -2.66 -25.05 27.41
CA ALA A 289 -3.97 -25.57 27.76
C ALA A 289 -5.06 -25.11 26.78
N HIS A 290 -5.06 -23.83 26.40
CA HIS A 290 -5.96 -23.31 25.36
C HIS A 290 -5.69 -23.94 23.98
N LEU A 291 -4.41 -24.07 23.59
CA LEU A 291 -4.04 -24.65 22.30
C LEU A 291 -4.51 -26.11 22.18
N LEU A 292 -4.29 -26.90 23.23
CA LEU A 292 -4.68 -28.31 23.26
C LEU A 292 -6.20 -28.48 23.34
N ALA A 293 -6.91 -27.60 24.04
CA ALA A 293 -8.37 -27.59 24.06
C ALA A 293 -8.95 -27.25 22.68
N ASP A 294 -8.40 -26.25 21.99
CA ASP A 294 -8.81 -25.90 20.62
C ASP A 294 -8.50 -27.04 19.64
N ALA A 295 -7.38 -27.75 19.83
CA ALA A 295 -7.03 -28.94 19.06
C ALA A 295 -8.03 -30.08 19.23
N ALA A 296 -8.42 -30.37 20.48
CA ALA A 296 -9.38 -31.41 20.78
C ALA A 296 -10.76 -31.08 20.18
N ALA A 297 -11.19 -29.81 20.27
CA ALA A 297 -12.44 -29.34 19.67
C ALA A 297 -12.44 -29.46 18.14
N ASP A 298 -11.32 -29.13 17.49
CA ASP A 298 -11.17 -29.27 16.04
C ASP A 298 -11.18 -30.74 15.61
N ALA A 299 -10.47 -31.60 16.33
CA ALA A 299 -10.48 -33.05 16.07
C ALA A 299 -11.87 -33.67 16.27
N ALA A 300 -12.60 -33.27 17.32
CA ALA A 300 -13.97 -33.72 17.57
C ALA A 300 -14.93 -33.25 16.47
N ALA A 301 -14.79 -32.01 16.00
CA ALA A 301 -15.58 -31.48 14.89
C ALA A 301 -15.28 -32.22 13.58
N ALA A 302 -14.01 -32.52 13.29
CA ALA A 302 -13.61 -33.29 12.11
C ALA A 302 -14.16 -34.73 12.16
N ALA A 303 -14.11 -35.38 13.32
CA ALA A 303 -14.70 -36.72 13.52
C ALA A 303 -16.23 -36.71 13.35
N GLY A 304 -16.91 -35.68 13.87
CA GLY A 304 -18.36 -35.50 13.68
C GLY A 304 -18.74 -35.26 12.22
N ALA A 305 -17.95 -34.46 11.49
CA ALA A 305 -18.16 -34.22 10.06
C ALA A 305 -17.97 -35.49 9.22
N ALA A 306 -16.95 -36.30 9.54
CA ALA A 306 -16.73 -37.59 8.88
C ALA A 306 -17.88 -38.56 9.15
N ALA A 307 -18.35 -38.67 10.40
CA ALA A 307 -19.49 -39.51 10.77
C ALA A 307 -20.81 -39.05 10.11
N SER A 308 -20.99 -37.74 9.90
CA SER A 308 -22.15 -37.20 9.20
C SER A 308 -22.12 -37.45 7.69
N MET A 309 -20.94 -37.53 7.07
CA MET A 309 -20.82 -37.86 5.64
C MET A 309 -21.09 -39.35 5.37
N ASP A 310 -20.73 -40.24 6.29
CA ASP A 310 -21.03 -41.68 6.16
C ASP A 310 -22.52 -42.01 6.38
N GLY A 311 -23.27 -41.16 7.09
CA GLY A 311 -24.72 -41.32 7.31
C GLY A 311 -25.62 -40.80 6.20
N ALA A 312 -25.10 -40.03 5.24
CA ALA A 312 -25.90 -39.37 4.20
C ALA A 312 -26.13 -40.21 2.93
N ALA A 313 -25.66 -41.46 2.90
CA ALA A 313 -25.79 -42.35 1.74
C ALA A 313 -27.07 -43.21 1.74
N GLU A 314 -27.87 -43.23 2.81
CA GLU A 314 -29.09 -44.04 2.87
C GLU A 314 -30.31 -43.24 3.35
N GLY A 315 -31.10 -42.76 2.38
CA GLY A 315 -32.52 -42.39 2.52
C GLY A 315 -32.81 -40.93 2.92
N ASP A 316 -33.47 -40.17 2.05
CA ASP A 316 -34.92 -39.93 2.17
C ASP A 316 -35.41 -38.96 1.07
N GLU A 317 -36.40 -39.38 0.29
CA GLU A 317 -37.17 -38.54 -0.62
C GLU A 317 -38.38 -37.99 0.15
N GLY A 318 -38.35 -36.70 0.47
CA GLY A 318 -39.56 -35.90 0.65
C GLY A 318 -39.91 -35.51 2.08
N THR A 319 -39.83 -34.22 2.39
CA THR A 319 -40.98 -33.39 2.78
C THR A 319 -40.54 -31.94 2.99
N THR A 320 -41.42 -31.04 2.56
CA THR A 320 -41.38 -29.59 2.76
C THR A 320 -41.80 -29.19 4.16
N ASP A 321 -41.30 -28.03 4.59
CA ASP A 321 -41.85 -27.05 5.56
C ASP A 321 -41.08 -26.84 6.86
N GLY A 322 -40.84 -25.56 7.14
CA GLY A 322 -41.01 -25.00 8.49
C GLY A 322 -39.75 -24.72 9.31
N GLU A 323 -39.31 -23.47 9.25
CA GLU A 323 -38.88 -22.65 10.41
C GLU A 323 -38.12 -23.37 11.54
N LYS A 324 -36.78 -23.34 11.50
CA LYS A 324 -35.89 -23.39 12.68
C LYS A 324 -34.43 -23.13 12.30
N GLU A 325 -34.05 -21.87 12.14
CA GLU A 325 -32.65 -21.44 12.06
C GLU A 325 -32.41 -20.17 12.88
N GLU A 326 -32.48 -20.29 14.21
CA GLU A 326 -31.86 -19.33 15.14
C GLU A 326 -31.32 -20.09 16.36
N ALA A 327 -30.07 -20.58 16.27
CA ALA A 327 -29.17 -20.85 17.42
C ALA A 327 -27.85 -21.58 17.06
N GLY A 328 -27.65 -22.06 15.82
CA GLY A 328 -26.51 -22.94 15.48
C GLY A 328 -25.44 -22.40 14.52
N SER A 329 -25.47 -21.12 14.14
CA SER A 329 -24.59 -20.57 13.10
C SER A 329 -23.23 -20.11 13.64
N TRP A 330 -22.34 -21.07 13.97
CA TRP A 330 -20.90 -20.78 14.14
C TRP A 330 -20.08 -21.04 12.84
N ARG A 331 -20.65 -21.68 11.82
CA ARG A 331 -19.88 -22.10 10.62
C ARG A 331 -20.53 -21.84 9.25
N GLY A 332 -21.60 -21.03 9.17
CA GLY A 332 -22.16 -20.59 7.87
C GLY A 332 -21.32 -19.55 7.11
N GLY A 333 -20.20 -19.09 7.68
CA GLY A 333 -19.34 -18.04 7.11
C GLY A 333 -17.84 -18.34 7.14
N GLY A 334 -17.45 -19.63 7.19
CA GLY A 334 -16.06 -20.07 7.41
C GLY A 334 -15.05 -19.41 6.46
N ASP A 335 -15.46 -19.19 5.23
CA ASP A 335 -14.68 -18.60 4.15
C ASP A 335 -14.31 -17.12 4.38
N ALA A 336 -15.21 -16.32 4.97
CA ALA A 336 -14.98 -14.91 5.25
C ALA A 336 -14.16 -14.70 6.54
N TRP A 337 -14.44 -15.49 7.57
CA TRP A 337 -13.72 -15.49 8.83
C TRP A 337 -12.27 -15.95 8.67
N GLU A 338 -12.04 -17.06 7.98
CA GLU A 338 -10.70 -17.54 7.68
C GLU A 338 -9.93 -16.49 6.87
N ARG A 339 -10.50 -15.96 5.78
CA ARG A 339 -9.84 -14.93 4.95
C ARG A 339 -9.51 -13.65 5.71
N GLU A 340 -10.34 -13.22 6.67
CA GLU A 340 -10.04 -12.06 7.51
C GLU A 340 -8.99 -12.40 8.58
N GLY A 341 -9.03 -13.61 9.15
CA GLY A 341 -7.99 -14.15 10.02
C GLY A 341 -6.63 -14.21 9.33
N TRP A 342 -6.56 -14.69 8.09
CA TRP A 342 -5.36 -14.70 7.24
C TRP A 342 -4.86 -13.29 6.93
N ARG A 343 -5.75 -12.39 6.52
CA ARG A 343 -5.39 -10.98 6.28
C ARG A 343 -4.87 -10.32 7.53
N ARG A 344 -5.46 -10.59 8.70
CA ARG A 344 -5.04 -10.04 9.98
C ARG A 344 -3.72 -10.63 10.44
N ALA A 345 -3.53 -11.95 10.38
CA ALA A 345 -2.26 -12.60 10.72
C ALA A 345 -1.13 -12.09 9.81
N GLY A 346 -1.34 -12.02 8.49
CA GLY A 346 -0.37 -11.45 7.56
C GLY A 346 -0.11 -9.95 7.76
N ARG A 347 -1.12 -9.16 8.16
CA ARG A 347 -0.91 -7.76 8.56
C ARG A 347 -0.17 -7.63 9.88
N VAL A 348 -0.51 -8.44 10.88
CA VAL A 348 0.16 -8.45 12.18
C VAL A 348 1.62 -8.80 12.01
N LEU A 349 1.93 -9.83 11.21
CA LEU A 349 3.31 -10.26 10.96
C LEU A 349 4.11 -9.25 10.13
N ARG A 350 3.53 -8.67 9.06
CA ARG A 350 4.17 -7.58 8.30
C ARG A 350 4.38 -6.31 9.13
N ASN A 351 3.39 -5.95 9.95
CA ASN A 351 3.48 -4.79 10.83
C ASN A 351 4.43 -5.06 12.00
N HIS A 352 4.48 -6.28 12.52
CA HIS A 352 5.49 -6.72 13.48
C HIS A 352 6.87 -6.55 12.85
N MET A 353 7.15 -7.11 11.68
CA MET A 353 8.44 -6.90 11.01
C MET A 353 8.76 -5.42 10.73
N ARG A 354 7.76 -4.59 10.40
CA ARG A 354 7.94 -3.17 10.07
C ARG A 354 8.07 -2.25 11.29
N TYR A 355 7.44 -2.60 12.40
CA TYR A 355 7.33 -1.79 13.62
C TYR A 355 7.95 -2.47 14.85
N ASP A 356 8.56 -3.64 14.69
CA ASP A 356 9.41 -4.27 15.70
C ASP A 356 10.50 -3.25 16.00
N PRO A 357 10.63 -2.82 17.27
CA PRO A 357 11.64 -1.84 17.66
C PRO A 357 13.05 -2.29 17.27
N LEU A 358 13.29 -3.60 17.08
CA LEU A 358 14.53 -4.10 16.51
C LEU A 358 14.72 -3.64 15.07
N THR A 359 13.76 -3.82 14.16
CA THR A 359 14.00 -3.65 12.71
C THR A 359 14.67 -2.32 12.33
N PRO A 360 14.20 -1.14 12.79
CA PRO A 360 14.91 0.13 12.55
C PRO A 360 16.27 0.24 13.25
N MET A 361 16.43 -0.42 14.40
CA MET A 361 17.71 -0.54 15.10
C MET A 361 18.67 -1.53 14.43
N LEU A 362 18.17 -2.47 13.62
CA LEU A 362 18.98 -3.43 12.89
C LEU A 362 19.71 -2.76 11.71
N TYR A 363 19.11 -1.78 11.02
CA TYR A 363 19.73 -1.15 9.84
C TYR A 363 21.08 -0.45 10.15
N PRO A 364 21.21 0.37 11.21
CA PRO A 364 22.50 0.96 11.59
C PRO A 364 23.53 -0.06 12.11
N VAL A 365 23.07 -1.22 12.58
CA VAL A 365 23.89 -2.23 13.26
C VAL A 365 24.37 -3.33 12.31
N PHE A 366 23.55 -3.74 11.34
CA PHE A 366 23.79 -4.89 10.45
C PHE A 366 23.89 -4.50 8.96
N GLY A 367 23.52 -3.26 8.62
CA GLY A 367 23.43 -2.83 7.24
C GLY A 367 22.24 -3.44 6.49
N GLU A 368 21.80 -2.75 5.45
CA GLU A 368 20.58 -3.08 4.69
C GLU A 368 20.57 -4.51 4.15
N ALA A 369 21.66 -4.98 3.54
CA ALA A 369 21.71 -6.31 2.92
C ALA A 369 21.45 -7.46 3.90
N GLN A 370 21.94 -7.36 5.14
CA GLN A 370 21.74 -8.41 6.16
C GLN A 370 20.34 -8.35 6.74
N VAL A 371 19.82 -7.14 6.98
CA VAL A 371 18.43 -6.95 7.40
C VAL A 371 17.46 -7.47 6.33
N THR A 372 17.73 -7.20 5.05
CA THR A 372 16.94 -7.74 3.94
C THR A 372 17.01 -9.26 3.88
N ALA A 373 18.20 -9.88 3.98
CA ALA A 373 18.31 -11.35 3.97
C ALA A 373 17.59 -12.01 5.17
N TRP A 374 17.59 -11.36 6.33
CA TRP A 374 16.79 -11.78 7.48
C TRP A 374 15.29 -11.64 7.23
N MET A 375 14.86 -10.48 6.72
CA MET A 375 13.46 -10.25 6.35
C MET A 375 13.01 -11.28 5.30
N GLU A 376 13.85 -11.61 4.33
CA GLU A 376 13.57 -12.64 3.31
C GLU A 376 13.54 -14.06 3.87
N THR A 377 14.32 -14.37 4.89
CA THR A 377 14.27 -15.71 5.53
C THR A 377 13.00 -15.85 6.37
N VAL A 378 12.63 -14.80 7.12
CA VAL A 378 11.41 -14.79 7.93
C VAL A 378 10.15 -14.71 7.05
N ALA A 379 10.14 -13.86 6.01
CA ALA A 379 8.98 -13.62 5.16
C ALA A 379 8.92 -14.52 3.90
N GLY A 380 10.05 -14.94 3.35
CA GLY A 380 10.12 -15.78 2.14
C GLY A 380 9.64 -17.21 2.37
N GLU A 381 9.72 -17.71 3.61
CA GLU A 381 9.12 -18.98 4.00
C GLU A 381 7.57 -18.92 4.00
N GLU A 382 6.97 -17.75 4.24
CA GLU A 382 5.52 -17.53 4.17
C GLU A 382 4.99 -17.54 2.73
N ALA A 383 5.71 -16.87 1.83
CA ALA A 383 5.35 -16.83 0.41
C ALA A 383 5.34 -18.23 -0.23
N ALA A 384 6.27 -19.10 0.18
CA ALA A 384 6.38 -20.47 -0.32
C ALA A 384 5.26 -21.40 0.21
N ALA A 385 4.78 -21.19 1.45
CA ALA A 385 3.68 -21.97 2.03
C ALA A 385 2.32 -21.60 1.43
N SER A 386 2.03 -20.30 1.30
CA SER A 386 0.81 -19.82 0.63
C SER A 386 0.76 -20.20 -0.86
N SER A 387 1.90 -20.16 -1.55
CA SER A 387 1.99 -20.58 -2.97
C SER A 387 1.70 -22.07 -3.17
N LYS A 388 2.10 -22.95 -2.24
CA LYS A 388 1.89 -24.40 -2.36
C LYS A 388 0.46 -24.85 -2.04
N MET A 389 -0.24 -24.20 -1.11
CA MET A 389 -1.67 -24.50 -0.85
C MET A 389 -2.56 -24.01 -1.99
N SER A 390 -2.24 -22.88 -2.62
CA SER A 390 -2.92 -22.43 -3.84
C SER A 390 -2.74 -23.46 -4.97
N SER A 391 -1.54 -24.05 -5.12
CA SER A 391 -1.31 -25.08 -6.15
C SER A 391 -1.96 -26.44 -5.85
N ALA A 392 -2.21 -26.77 -4.57
CA ALA A 392 -2.79 -28.06 -4.17
C ALA A 392 -4.33 -28.08 -4.26
N ALA A 393 -5.00 -26.92 -4.17
CA ALA A 393 -6.42 -26.79 -4.46
C ALA A 393 -6.73 -26.87 -5.97
N GLU A 394 -5.71 -26.70 -6.83
CA GLU A 394 -5.85 -26.64 -8.29
C GLU A 394 -5.49 -27.96 -9.01
N SER A 395 -4.88 -28.95 -8.34
CA SER A 395 -4.46 -30.20 -8.97
C SER A 395 -5.30 -31.42 -8.56
N GLY A 396 -6.19 -31.87 -9.44
CA GLY A 396 -6.72 -33.24 -9.43
C GLY A 396 -5.62 -34.27 -9.77
N PRO A 397 -5.81 -35.58 -9.50
CA PRO A 397 -4.72 -36.55 -9.52
C PRO A 397 -4.30 -36.87 -10.97
N ALA A 398 -3.06 -36.51 -11.33
CA ALA A 398 -2.43 -36.92 -12.58
C ALA A 398 -1.18 -37.77 -12.32
N SER A 399 -1.15 -38.90 -13.03
CA SER A 399 -0.16 -39.97 -13.05
C SER A 399 1.29 -39.50 -13.29
N ALA A 400 2.23 -40.10 -12.54
CA ALA A 400 3.66 -39.90 -12.68
C ALA A 400 4.24 -40.73 -13.83
N ALA A 401 4.93 -40.07 -14.78
CA ALA A 401 5.84 -40.71 -15.72
C ALA A 401 7.21 -40.02 -15.65
N ALA A 402 8.25 -40.82 -15.46
CA ALA A 402 9.63 -40.42 -15.25
C ALA A 402 10.30 -39.91 -16.53
N SER A 403 11.14 -38.88 -16.41
CA SER A 403 12.21 -38.59 -17.37
C SER A 403 13.48 -38.17 -16.64
N SER A 404 14.58 -38.85 -16.97
CA SER A 404 15.92 -38.65 -16.40
C SER A 404 16.62 -37.46 -17.06
N PRO A 405 17.46 -36.69 -16.35
CA PRO A 405 18.19 -35.57 -16.94
C PRO A 405 19.53 -35.99 -17.57
N VAL A 406 19.77 -35.43 -18.75
CA VAL A 406 21.03 -35.41 -19.48
C VAL A 406 22.03 -34.49 -18.76
N THR A 407 23.22 -35.01 -18.47
CA THR A 407 24.36 -34.26 -17.90
C THR A 407 25.22 -33.67 -19.01
N SER A 408 25.54 -32.37 -18.89
CA SER A 408 26.57 -31.67 -19.69
C SER A 408 27.67 -31.19 -18.75
N GLY A 409 28.92 -31.56 -19.05
CA GLY A 409 30.10 -31.28 -18.23
C GLY A 409 30.94 -30.09 -18.68
N LEU A 410 31.68 -29.53 -17.72
CA LEU A 410 32.90 -28.68 -17.73
C LEU A 410 33.19 -28.43 -16.22
N LEU A 411 34.36 -28.46 -15.57
CA LEU A 411 35.78 -28.31 -15.92
C LEU A 411 36.64 -28.77 -14.70
N ALA A 412 37.86 -29.28 -14.94
CA ALA A 412 39.03 -29.42 -14.01
C ALA A 412 38.87 -30.34 -12.77
N GLY A 413 39.86 -31.07 -12.22
CA GLY A 413 41.29 -31.23 -12.44
C GLY A 413 41.94 -31.68 -11.10
N ARG A 414 42.74 -32.77 -11.11
CA ARG A 414 43.55 -33.38 -10.00
C ARG A 414 42.76 -34.03 -8.85
N GLY A 415 43.09 -35.21 -8.30
CA GLY A 415 44.14 -36.21 -8.51
C GLY A 415 44.02 -37.36 -7.48
N ALA A 416 44.74 -38.47 -7.75
CA ALA A 416 45.09 -39.61 -6.88
C ALA A 416 44.15 -40.85 -6.76
N ALA A 417 44.50 -41.87 -7.57
CA ALA A 417 44.71 -43.31 -7.29
C ALA A 417 43.83 -44.07 -6.26
N ALA A 418 43.18 -45.17 -6.69
CA ALA A 418 43.76 -46.54 -6.68
C ALA A 418 42.71 -47.64 -7.00
N SER A 419 43.17 -48.65 -7.76
CA SER A 419 42.75 -50.08 -7.83
C SER A 419 41.34 -50.52 -8.28
N ALA A 420 41.37 -51.31 -9.37
CA ALA A 420 40.33 -52.20 -9.94
C ALA A 420 40.08 -53.46 -9.03
N PRO A 421 39.24 -54.49 -9.35
CA PRO A 421 38.83 -54.97 -10.67
C PRO A 421 37.33 -55.37 -10.88
N ALA A 422 36.98 -55.51 -12.16
CA ALA A 422 35.75 -56.12 -12.68
C ALA A 422 35.64 -57.62 -12.35
N PRO A 423 34.48 -58.28 -12.57
CA PRO A 423 34.32 -58.96 -13.88
C PRO A 423 32.88 -59.12 -14.44
N ALA A 424 32.86 -59.46 -15.74
CA ALA A 424 31.94 -60.34 -16.48
C ALA A 424 30.49 -59.92 -16.83
N GLY A 425 30.19 -59.86 -18.14
CA GLY A 425 28.83 -59.96 -18.72
C GLY A 425 28.35 -61.43 -18.81
N PRO A 426 27.53 -61.88 -19.80
CA PRO A 426 26.74 -61.17 -20.84
C PRO A 426 25.30 -61.76 -21.02
N ALA A 427 24.68 -61.50 -22.19
CA ALA A 427 23.46 -62.11 -22.80
C ALA A 427 22.12 -61.37 -22.53
N ALA A 428 21.41 -60.77 -23.50
CA ALA A 428 20.88 -61.19 -24.80
C ALA A 428 19.74 -62.22 -24.73
N ALA A 429 18.49 -61.78 -24.93
CA ALA A 429 17.42 -62.56 -25.58
C ALA A 429 16.21 -61.68 -25.95
N ALA A 430 15.69 -61.93 -27.14
CA ALA A 430 14.53 -61.29 -27.76
C ALA A 430 13.20 -61.90 -27.33
N ALA A 431 12.09 -61.15 -27.45
CA ALA A 431 10.78 -61.69 -27.83
C ALA A 431 9.80 -60.57 -28.26
N HIS A 432 9.07 -60.87 -29.33
CA HIS A 432 8.05 -60.09 -30.04
C HIS A 432 6.66 -60.19 -29.36
N PRO A 433 5.60 -59.52 -29.89
CA PRO A 433 4.58 -58.83 -29.10
C PRO A 433 3.27 -59.63 -28.94
N ALA A 434 2.43 -59.19 -28.00
CA ALA A 434 1.03 -59.60 -27.94
C ALA A 434 0.12 -58.37 -27.77
N THR A 435 -0.72 -58.20 -28.77
CA THR A 435 -1.88 -57.32 -28.85
C THR A 435 -2.98 -57.73 -27.88
N ALA A 436 -3.62 -56.76 -27.21
CA ALA A 436 -5.00 -56.89 -26.78
C ALA A 436 -5.65 -55.50 -26.68
N ALA A 437 -6.78 -55.38 -27.36
CA ALA A 437 -7.61 -54.19 -27.47
C ALA A 437 -8.55 -54.02 -26.27
N ALA A 438 -8.84 -52.78 -25.89
CA ALA A 438 -10.13 -52.38 -25.34
C ALA A 438 -10.27 -50.85 -25.48
N GLY A 439 -11.36 -50.41 -26.11
CA GLY A 439 -11.59 -49.04 -26.53
C GLY A 439 -11.89 -48.07 -25.39
N ALA A 440 -11.41 -46.84 -25.56
CA ALA A 440 -11.83 -45.68 -24.79
C ALA A 440 -12.50 -44.70 -25.76
N GLY A 441 -13.77 -44.37 -25.49
CA GLY A 441 -14.44 -43.25 -26.14
C GLY A 441 -13.82 -41.94 -25.66
N SER A 442 -13.28 -41.17 -26.60
CA SER A 442 -12.76 -39.83 -26.36
C SER A 442 -13.89 -38.81 -26.40
N HIS A 443 -14.19 -38.19 -25.26
CA HIS A 443 -14.79 -36.86 -25.25
C HIS A 443 -13.68 -35.84 -25.48
N ASP A 444 -13.60 -35.32 -26.71
CA ASP A 444 -12.81 -34.15 -27.08
C ASP A 444 -13.30 -32.92 -26.31
N SER A 445 -12.49 -32.39 -25.40
CA SER A 445 -12.60 -31.00 -24.94
C SER A 445 -11.76 -30.12 -25.87
N ALA A 446 -12.34 -29.76 -27.01
CA ALA A 446 -11.79 -28.74 -27.90
C ALA A 446 -11.59 -27.43 -27.11
N ALA A 447 -10.33 -27.03 -26.94
CA ALA A 447 -9.98 -25.66 -26.62
C ALA A 447 -10.49 -24.77 -27.76
N GLN A 448 -11.63 -24.11 -27.56
CA GLN A 448 -12.18 -23.16 -28.52
C GLN A 448 -11.20 -22.01 -28.72
N SER A 449 -10.49 -22.01 -29.85
CA SER A 449 -9.70 -20.89 -30.33
C SER A 449 -10.63 -19.76 -30.74
N PHE A 450 -10.62 -18.65 -30.00
CA PHE A 450 -11.37 -17.45 -30.37
C PHE A 450 -10.57 -16.61 -31.38
N PRO A 451 -11.18 -16.11 -32.46
CA PRO A 451 -10.53 -15.18 -33.36
C PRO A 451 -10.56 -13.77 -32.74
N PHE A 452 -9.66 -13.49 -31.81
CA PHE A 452 -9.36 -12.10 -31.45
C PHE A 452 -8.46 -11.52 -32.54
N PHE A 453 -8.99 -10.58 -33.33
CA PHE A 453 -8.22 -9.83 -34.31
C PHE A 453 -7.55 -8.65 -33.60
N HIS A 454 -6.21 -8.60 -33.60
CA HIS A 454 -5.46 -7.43 -33.16
C HIS A 454 -5.16 -6.53 -34.37
N HIS A 455 -5.04 -5.22 -34.14
CA HIS A 455 -4.59 -4.29 -35.17
C HIS A 455 -3.10 -4.02 -35.00
N LEU A 456 -2.30 -4.54 -35.93
CA LEU A 456 -0.87 -4.26 -36.03
C LEU A 456 -0.64 -3.11 -37.02
N ILE A 457 -0.06 -2.01 -36.55
CA ILE A 457 0.34 -0.87 -37.37
C ILE A 457 1.82 -1.04 -37.71
N ILE A 458 2.10 -1.32 -38.97
CA ILE A 458 3.45 -1.58 -39.48
C ILE A 458 4.08 -0.24 -39.89
N PRO A 459 5.33 0.07 -39.45
CA PRO A 459 6.00 1.28 -39.90
C PRO A 459 6.27 1.24 -41.41
N PRO A 460 6.22 2.38 -42.11
CA PRO A 460 6.61 2.43 -43.52
C PRO A 460 8.07 2.00 -43.68
N LEU A 461 8.35 1.13 -44.66
CA LEU A 461 9.72 0.76 -45.02
C LEU A 461 10.46 2.00 -45.56
N GLU A 462 11.69 2.23 -45.08
CA GLU A 462 12.52 3.36 -45.52
C GLU A 462 12.57 3.43 -47.06
N GLY A 463 12.21 4.59 -47.62
CA GLY A 463 12.26 4.86 -49.08
C GLY A 463 10.91 4.95 -49.81
N LYS A 464 9.76 4.77 -49.13
CA LYS A 464 8.43 5.05 -49.72
C LYS A 464 7.73 6.19 -48.97
N ALA A 465 7.52 7.31 -49.64
CA ALA A 465 6.73 8.42 -49.12
C ALA A 465 5.28 7.93 -48.82
N PRO A 466 4.62 8.44 -47.76
CA PRO A 466 3.22 8.12 -47.50
C PRO A 466 2.35 8.57 -48.70
N PRO A 467 1.33 7.79 -49.11
CA PRO A 467 0.42 8.22 -50.16
C PRO A 467 -0.28 9.51 -49.73
N SER A 468 -0.30 10.50 -50.62
CA SER A 468 -1.01 11.76 -50.42
C SER A 468 -2.47 11.53 -50.05
N THR A 469 -2.98 12.38 -49.16
CA THR A 469 -4.34 12.53 -48.65
C THR A 469 -5.45 11.83 -49.46
N PRO A 470 -6.31 10.99 -48.85
CA PRO A 470 -7.47 10.45 -49.55
C PRO A 470 -8.46 11.57 -49.88
N ALA A 471 -9.11 11.49 -51.04
CA ALA A 471 -10.15 12.41 -51.44
C ALA A 471 -11.25 12.51 -50.36
N ALA A 472 -11.60 13.74 -49.98
CA ALA A 472 -12.68 14.03 -49.04
C ALA A 472 -14.00 13.47 -49.59
N GLY A 473 -14.58 12.46 -48.92
CA GLY A 473 -15.92 11.95 -49.26
C GLY A 473 -16.21 10.46 -49.00
N ALA A 474 -15.22 9.62 -48.68
CA ALA A 474 -15.49 8.21 -48.37
C ALA A 474 -15.91 8.01 -46.91
N SER A 475 -16.94 7.19 -46.67
CA SER A 475 -17.41 6.88 -45.31
C SER A 475 -16.33 6.10 -44.51
N PRO A 476 -16.26 6.27 -43.18
CA PRO A 476 -15.32 5.52 -42.32
C PRO A 476 -15.44 3.99 -42.47
N GLN A 477 -16.63 3.51 -42.82
CA GLN A 477 -16.94 2.09 -42.99
C GLN A 477 -16.36 1.52 -44.30
N ALA A 478 -16.29 2.33 -45.37
CA ALA A 478 -15.66 1.95 -46.63
C ALA A 478 -14.12 1.91 -46.53
N GLN A 479 -13.53 2.77 -45.70
CA GLN A 479 -12.07 2.76 -45.45
C GLN A 479 -11.62 1.59 -44.57
N ALA A 480 -12.49 1.10 -43.67
CA ALA A 480 -12.22 -0.08 -42.84
C ALA A 480 -12.22 -1.39 -43.65
N GLN A 481 -13.07 -1.50 -44.69
CA GLN A 481 -13.16 -2.71 -45.53
C GLN A 481 -12.03 -2.83 -46.56
N ALA A 482 -11.43 -1.73 -47.01
CA ALA A 482 -10.38 -1.75 -48.03
C ALA A 482 -9.02 -2.28 -47.54
N PHE A 483 -8.79 -2.39 -46.23
CA PHE A 483 -7.50 -2.77 -45.64
C PHE A 483 -7.54 -4.05 -44.79
N GLY A 484 -8.71 -4.68 -44.62
CA GLY A 484 -8.91 -5.79 -43.67
C GLY A 484 -8.82 -7.21 -44.24
N GLN A 485 -8.61 -7.41 -45.55
CA GLN A 485 -8.74 -8.75 -46.17
C GLN A 485 -7.66 -9.16 -47.17
N THR A 486 -6.43 -8.65 -47.05
CA THR A 486 -5.34 -9.17 -47.89
C THR A 486 -4.13 -9.56 -47.03
N PRO A 487 -3.83 -10.86 -46.84
CA PRO A 487 -2.53 -11.25 -46.30
C PRO A 487 -1.43 -10.70 -47.23
N PRO A 488 -0.30 -10.20 -46.70
CA PRO A 488 0.80 -9.79 -47.54
C PRO A 488 1.29 -11.01 -48.32
N ALA A 489 1.36 -10.87 -49.66
CA ALA A 489 1.99 -11.89 -50.49
C ALA A 489 3.45 -12.08 -50.04
N PRO A 490 3.98 -13.32 -50.00
CA PRO A 490 5.36 -13.57 -49.63
C PRO A 490 6.30 -12.80 -50.58
N ALA A 491 7.28 -12.11 -50.00
CA ALA A 491 8.26 -11.34 -50.77
C ALA A 491 8.97 -12.26 -51.79
N PRO A 492 9.08 -11.87 -53.06
CA PRO A 492 9.82 -12.66 -54.04
C PRO A 492 11.30 -12.70 -53.64
N ALA A 493 11.88 -13.91 -53.65
CA ALA A 493 13.31 -14.11 -53.48
C ALA A 493 14.07 -13.28 -54.54
N ALA A 494 14.84 -12.30 -54.08
CA ALA A 494 15.63 -11.45 -54.96
C ALA A 494 16.71 -12.30 -55.65
N ALA A 495 16.63 -12.38 -56.98
CA ALA A 495 17.65 -12.97 -57.81
C ALA A 495 18.97 -12.19 -57.67
N ALA A 496 20.05 -12.92 -57.40
CA ALA A 496 21.41 -12.39 -57.35
C ALA A 496 21.86 -11.93 -58.74
N GLY A 497 21.66 -10.65 -59.04
CA GLY A 497 22.29 -9.96 -60.17
C GLY A 497 23.59 -9.31 -59.72
N GLY A 498 24.72 -9.87 -60.12
CA GLY A 498 26.06 -9.33 -59.87
C GLY A 498 26.28 -8.02 -60.63
N GLY A 499 26.39 -6.92 -59.88
CA GLY A 499 26.86 -5.63 -60.36
C GLY A 499 27.74 -5.00 -59.30
N GLY A 500 29.05 -4.99 -59.55
CA GLY A 500 30.06 -4.38 -58.67
C GLY A 500 29.90 -2.86 -58.62
N GLY A 501 29.08 -2.38 -57.69
CA GLY A 501 29.04 -0.99 -57.24
C GLY A 501 29.65 -0.89 -55.84
N ALA A 502 30.45 0.13 -55.61
CA ALA A 502 31.19 0.38 -54.37
C ALA A 502 30.39 0.04 -53.11
N ALA A 503 30.98 -0.81 -52.24
CA ALA A 503 30.39 -1.25 -50.99
C ALA A 503 30.18 -0.06 -50.04
N GLY A 504 29.05 0.63 -50.20
CA GLY A 504 28.51 1.50 -49.17
C GLY A 504 28.26 0.63 -47.95
N THR A 505 28.78 1.06 -46.80
CA THR A 505 28.53 0.41 -45.52
C THR A 505 27.01 0.19 -45.40
N PRO A 506 26.54 -1.05 -45.18
CA PRO A 506 25.11 -1.31 -45.08
C PRO A 506 24.53 -0.35 -44.02
N PRO A 507 23.42 0.33 -44.31
CA PRO A 507 22.79 1.23 -43.35
C PRO A 507 22.62 0.44 -42.05
N ALA A 508 23.10 1.01 -40.94
CA ALA A 508 23.00 0.38 -39.63
C ALA A 508 21.54 -0.02 -39.43
N ALA A 509 21.28 -1.33 -39.27
CA ALA A 509 19.93 -1.85 -39.22
C ALA A 509 19.10 -1.05 -38.19
N ALA A 510 18.02 -0.42 -38.67
CA ALA A 510 17.16 0.40 -37.84
C ALA A 510 16.69 -0.41 -36.63
N GLN A 511 16.82 0.18 -35.43
CA GLN A 511 16.53 -0.52 -34.19
C GLN A 511 15.04 -0.75 -34.06
N GLU A 512 14.63 -2.01 -33.92
CA GLU A 512 13.21 -2.38 -33.83
C GLU A 512 12.72 -2.41 -32.38
N ALA A 513 11.58 -1.77 -32.17
CA ALA A 513 10.89 -1.74 -30.88
C ALA A 513 9.39 -2.01 -31.07
N LEU A 514 8.75 -2.66 -30.11
CA LEU A 514 7.30 -2.89 -30.10
C LEU A 514 6.65 -2.09 -28.97
N LEU A 515 5.72 -1.20 -29.32
CA LEU A 515 4.79 -0.57 -28.39
C LEU A 515 3.47 -1.34 -28.42
N VAL A 516 3.09 -1.91 -27.28
CA VAL A 516 1.78 -2.56 -27.13
C VAL A 516 0.86 -1.63 -26.35
N ILE A 517 -0.27 -1.26 -26.95
CA ILE A 517 -1.30 -0.41 -26.34
C ILE A 517 -2.41 -1.30 -25.77
N SER A 518 -2.62 -1.19 -24.46
CA SER A 518 -3.81 -1.68 -23.76
C SER A 518 -4.84 -0.56 -23.70
N PRO A 519 -5.96 -0.67 -24.44
CA PRO A 519 -6.96 0.37 -24.51
C PRO A 519 -7.77 0.48 -23.21
N GLY A 520 -8.26 1.69 -22.92
CA GLY A 520 -9.26 1.91 -21.89
C GLY A 520 -10.60 1.28 -22.23
N ALA A 521 -11.50 1.27 -21.25
CA ALA A 521 -12.78 0.62 -21.39
C ALA A 521 -13.61 1.25 -22.51
N PHE A 522 -14.30 0.39 -23.28
CA PHE A 522 -15.26 0.79 -24.32
C PHE A 522 -14.65 1.57 -25.50
N LEU A 523 -13.34 1.42 -25.75
CA LEU A 523 -12.66 2.04 -26.87
C LEU A 523 -12.29 0.98 -27.92
N PRO A 524 -12.66 1.18 -29.20
CA PRO A 524 -12.21 0.31 -30.27
C PRO A 524 -10.71 0.52 -30.53
N THR A 525 -10.07 -0.50 -31.08
CA THR A 525 -8.65 -0.48 -31.46
C THR A 525 -8.28 0.69 -32.38
N GLU A 526 -9.18 1.08 -33.28
CA GLU A 526 -9.02 2.18 -34.24
C GLU A 526 -8.85 3.54 -33.57
N ALA A 527 -9.41 3.71 -32.36
CA ALA A 527 -9.34 4.96 -31.61
C ALA A 527 -7.90 5.37 -31.32
N PHE A 528 -6.95 4.42 -31.31
CA PHE A 528 -5.55 4.69 -30.98
C PHE A 528 -4.66 4.93 -32.21
N ARG A 529 -5.19 4.82 -33.45
CA ARG A 529 -4.38 5.03 -34.67
C ARG A 529 -3.73 6.41 -34.73
N PRO A 530 -4.43 7.54 -34.44
CA PRO A 530 -3.79 8.85 -34.51
C PRO A 530 -2.69 9.04 -33.47
N LEU A 531 -2.89 8.55 -32.25
CA LEU A 531 -1.87 8.58 -31.20
C LEU A 531 -0.66 7.71 -31.55
N ALA A 532 -0.88 6.49 -32.03
CA ALA A 532 0.18 5.60 -32.49
C ALA A 532 1.03 6.24 -33.60
N ALA A 533 0.38 6.81 -34.61
CA ALA A 533 1.06 7.52 -35.70
C ALA A 533 1.86 8.73 -35.20
N ALA A 534 1.31 9.51 -34.26
CA ALA A 534 2.01 10.63 -33.67
C ALA A 534 3.24 10.19 -32.84
N ILE A 535 3.15 9.07 -32.11
CA ILE A 535 4.30 8.52 -31.36
C ILE A 535 5.38 8.03 -32.32
N GLN A 536 5.01 7.32 -33.40
CA GLN A 536 5.95 6.88 -34.43
C GLN A 536 6.66 8.08 -35.09
N ALA A 537 5.91 9.13 -35.44
CA ALA A 537 6.48 10.35 -36.03
C ALA A 537 7.44 11.08 -35.08
N ALA A 538 7.18 11.02 -33.77
CA ALA A 538 8.03 11.63 -32.74
C ALA A 538 9.23 10.76 -32.32
N ALA A 539 9.33 9.51 -32.80
CA ALA A 539 10.42 8.57 -32.50
C ALA A 539 11.23 8.17 -33.75
N PRO A 540 11.78 9.13 -34.54
CA PRO A 540 12.39 8.83 -35.84
C PRO A 540 13.63 7.91 -35.77
N GLY A 541 14.26 7.79 -34.60
CA GLY A 541 15.40 6.88 -34.38
C GLY A 541 15.01 5.43 -34.07
N LEU A 542 13.71 5.11 -33.97
CA LEU A 542 13.20 3.78 -33.70
C LEU A 542 12.32 3.30 -34.85
N ARG A 543 12.58 2.09 -35.35
CA ARG A 543 11.59 1.35 -36.14
C ARG A 543 10.52 0.83 -35.18
N LEU A 544 9.59 1.70 -34.83
CA LEU A 544 8.57 1.44 -33.82
C LEU A 544 7.36 0.73 -34.44
N TRP A 545 7.18 -0.54 -34.07
CA TRP A 545 5.98 -1.32 -34.29
C TRP A 545 4.94 -0.95 -33.24
N VAL A 546 3.67 -0.82 -33.63
CA VAL A 546 2.60 -0.55 -32.67
C VAL A 546 1.52 -1.61 -32.81
N GLY A 547 1.22 -2.32 -31.72
CA GLY A 547 0.10 -3.23 -31.64
C GLY A 547 -0.92 -2.73 -30.62
N VAL A 548 -2.21 -2.73 -30.98
CA VAL A 548 -3.29 -2.39 -30.04
C VAL A 548 -4.03 -3.66 -29.67
N LEU A 549 -4.12 -3.95 -28.37
CA LEU A 549 -4.81 -5.12 -27.88
C LEU A 549 -6.31 -4.97 -28.08
N HIS A 550 -6.92 -5.95 -28.72
CA HIS A 550 -8.37 -6.01 -28.85
C HIS A 550 -8.97 -6.59 -27.57
N CYS A 551 -9.19 -5.72 -26.58
CA CYS A 551 -9.79 -6.08 -25.31
C CYS A 551 -11.24 -5.58 -25.26
N ASP A 552 -12.18 -6.41 -25.70
CA ASP A 552 -13.59 -6.15 -25.43
C ASP A 552 -13.88 -6.46 -23.96
N LEU A 553 -13.72 -5.43 -23.11
CA LEU A 553 -14.02 -5.53 -21.68
C LEU A 553 -15.48 -5.88 -21.41
N MET A 554 -16.41 -5.65 -22.35
CA MET A 554 -17.80 -6.08 -22.19
C MET A 554 -17.97 -7.56 -22.52
N ALA A 555 -17.30 -8.08 -23.54
CA ALA A 555 -17.27 -9.52 -23.79
C ALA A 555 -16.55 -10.28 -22.67
N LEU A 556 -15.43 -9.76 -22.17
CA LEU A 556 -14.76 -10.28 -20.97
C LEU A 556 -15.68 -10.12 -19.74
N GLY A 557 -16.37 -8.97 -19.65
CA GLY A 557 -17.45 -8.68 -18.71
C GLY A 557 -18.48 -9.79 -18.65
N GLN A 558 -19.13 -10.09 -19.76
CA GLN A 558 -20.16 -11.12 -19.85
C GLN A 558 -19.64 -12.52 -19.52
N ARG A 559 -18.37 -12.80 -19.82
CA ARG A 559 -17.75 -14.11 -19.60
C ARG A 559 -17.30 -14.34 -18.15
N TYR A 560 -16.82 -13.29 -17.51
CA TYR A 560 -16.15 -13.36 -16.21
C TYR A 560 -16.88 -12.58 -15.11
N ALA A 561 -17.92 -11.81 -15.41
CA ALA A 561 -18.74 -11.19 -14.38
C ALA A 561 -19.53 -12.26 -13.64
N ASP A 562 -19.61 -12.07 -12.32
CA ASP A 562 -20.57 -12.77 -11.50
C ASP A 562 -21.98 -12.30 -11.92
N PRO A 563 -22.86 -13.18 -12.44
CA PRO A 563 -24.19 -12.79 -12.87
C PRO A 563 -25.07 -12.29 -11.72
N SER A 564 -24.68 -12.55 -10.46
CA SER A 564 -25.37 -12.03 -9.27
C SER A 564 -25.02 -10.57 -8.96
N LEU A 565 -23.94 -10.02 -9.55
CA LEU A 565 -23.53 -8.64 -9.36
C LEU A 565 -23.88 -7.80 -10.59
N PRO A 566 -24.51 -6.62 -10.43
CA PRO A 566 -24.69 -5.70 -11.54
C PRO A 566 -23.33 -5.38 -12.16
N ALA A 567 -23.15 -5.63 -13.47
CA ALA A 567 -21.87 -5.52 -14.15
C ALA A 567 -21.21 -4.13 -14.04
N MET A 568 -22.02 -3.09 -13.80
CA MET A 568 -21.58 -1.70 -13.62
C MET A 568 -21.52 -1.25 -12.16
N SER A 569 -21.78 -2.14 -11.19
CA SER A 569 -21.51 -1.88 -9.77
C SER A 569 -20.01 -1.95 -9.50
N GLU A 570 -19.55 -1.24 -8.46
CA GLU A 570 -18.15 -1.31 -8.01
C GLU A 570 -17.74 -2.76 -7.67
N ALA A 571 -18.63 -3.51 -7.02
CA ALA A 571 -18.42 -4.92 -6.69
C ALA A 571 -18.31 -5.79 -7.95
N GLY A 572 -19.22 -5.60 -8.92
CA GLY A 572 -19.21 -6.30 -10.20
C GLY A 572 -17.95 -6.00 -11.02
N PHE A 573 -17.53 -4.73 -11.10
CA PHE A 573 -16.29 -4.35 -11.76
C PHE A 573 -15.08 -4.98 -11.06
N LYS A 574 -14.99 -4.92 -9.71
CA LYS A 574 -13.89 -5.57 -8.95
C LYS A 574 -13.87 -7.09 -9.13
N ALA A 575 -15.02 -7.74 -9.26
CA ALA A 575 -15.10 -9.18 -9.53
C ALA A 575 -14.61 -9.49 -10.95
N LEU A 576 -15.08 -8.74 -11.93
CA LEU A 576 -14.65 -8.85 -13.33
C LEU A 576 -13.13 -8.77 -13.46
N VAL A 577 -12.51 -7.76 -12.86
CA VAL A 577 -11.06 -7.56 -12.92
C VAL A 577 -10.30 -8.75 -12.35
N ARG A 578 -10.69 -9.18 -11.15
CA ARG A 578 -10.08 -10.34 -10.48
C ARG A 578 -10.22 -11.61 -11.31
N ASN A 579 -11.37 -11.80 -11.97
CA ASN A 579 -11.62 -12.98 -12.78
C ASN A 579 -10.82 -12.95 -14.10
N ILE A 580 -10.64 -11.77 -14.72
CA ILE A 580 -9.76 -11.61 -15.89
C ILE A 580 -8.29 -11.90 -15.51
N GLU A 581 -7.83 -11.39 -14.37
CA GLU A 581 -6.50 -11.64 -13.84
C GLU A 581 -6.28 -13.13 -13.54
N ALA A 582 -7.20 -13.76 -12.82
CA ALA A 582 -7.15 -15.18 -12.49
C ALA A 582 -7.13 -16.07 -13.73
N ALA A 583 -7.86 -15.68 -14.78
CA ALA A 583 -7.87 -16.39 -16.06
C ALA A 583 -6.61 -16.16 -16.91
N GLY A 584 -5.70 -15.27 -16.51
CA GLY A 584 -4.51 -14.90 -17.30
C GLY A 584 -4.86 -14.25 -18.65
N GLY A 585 -6.06 -13.67 -18.78
CA GLY A 585 -6.61 -13.24 -20.07
C GLY A 585 -5.71 -12.22 -20.80
N TYR A 586 -5.18 -11.24 -20.08
CA TYR A 586 -4.26 -10.26 -20.65
C TYR A 586 -2.92 -10.84 -21.08
N SER A 587 -2.41 -11.87 -20.37
CA SER A 587 -1.17 -12.54 -20.75
C SER A 587 -1.33 -13.30 -22.08
N ALA A 588 -2.48 -13.94 -22.28
CA ALA A 588 -2.81 -14.62 -23.53
C ALA A 588 -2.94 -13.64 -24.69
N LEU A 589 -3.67 -12.53 -24.51
CA LEU A 589 -3.81 -11.49 -25.55
C LEU A 589 -2.46 -10.86 -25.92
N LEU A 590 -1.62 -10.55 -24.93
CA LEU A 590 -0.28 -10.03 -25.16
C LEU A 590 0.60 -11.03 -25.93
N SER A 591 0.56 -12.31 -25.55
CA SER A 591 1.33 -13.36 -26.22
C SER A 591 0.90 -13.53 -27.68
N GLN A 592 -0.41 -13.49 -27.94
CA GLN A 592 -0.96 -13.56 -29.30
C GLN A 592 -0.52 -12.36 -30.14
N LEU A 593 -0.58 -11.14 -29.59
CA LEU A 593 -0.14 -9.93 -30.29
C LEU A 593 1.35 -9.97 -30.61
N VAL A 594 2.19 -10.41 -29.66
CA VAL A 594 3.63 -10.59 -29.90
C VAL A 594 3.88 -11.60 -31.01
N ALA A 595 3.20 -12.74 -31.01
CA ALA A 595 3.34 -13.75 -32.07
C ALA A 595 2.91 -13.20 -33.45
N GLN A 596 1.87 -12.36 -33.50
CA GLN A 596 1.45 -11.69 -34.74
C GLN A 596 2.47 -10.67 -35.21
N ALA A 597 3.09 -9.91 -34.29
CA ALA A 597 4.18 -9.00 -34.62
C ALA A 597 5.40 -9.76 -35.16
N GLU A 598 5.78 -10.87 -34.51
CA GLU A 598 6.87 -11.75 -34.95
C GLU A 598 6.60 -12.32 -36.35
N ALA A 599 5.37 -12.78 -36.61
CA ALA A 599 4.95 -13.24 -37.94
C ALA A 599 4.98 -12.12 -39.01
N ALA A 600 4.79 -10.87 -38.62
CA ALA A 600 4.89 -9.70 -39.50
C ALA A 600 6.33 -9.19 -39.67
N GLY A 601 7.31 -9.79 -38.98
CA GLY A 601 8.73 -9.50 -39.13
C GLY A 601 9.37 -8.72 -37.97
N PHE A 602 8.66 -8.45 -36.88
CA PHE A 602 9.27 -7.89 -35.67
C PHE A 602 10.15 -8.93 -34.97
N VAL A 603 11.38 -8.56 -34.58
CA VAL A 603 12.26 -9.48 -33.85
C VAL A 603 12.25 -9.18 -32.34
N ALA A 604 11.58 -10.04 -31.56
CA ALA A 604 11.51 -9.88 -30.11
C ALA A 604 12.86 -10.22 -29.43
N ARG A 605 13.43 -9.29 -28.66
CA ARG A 605 14.65 -9.51 -27.86
C ARG A 605 14.28 -10.11 -26.51
N ARG A 606 14.26 -11.43 -26.39
CA ARG A 606 13.87 -12.11 -25.13
C ARG A 606 15.02 -12.07 -24.11
N GLU A 607 14.72 -11.57 -22.90
CA GLU A 607 15.66 -11.44 -21.77
C GLU A 607 15.22 -12.36 -20.62
N GLY A 608 15.45 -13.67 -20.79
CA GLY A 608 14.93 -14.71 -19.90
C GLY A 608 13.59 -15.29 -20.38
N PRO A 609 12.86 -16.03 -19.52
CA PRO A 609 11.73 -16.85 -19.97
C PRO A 609 10.49 -16.05 -20.40
N ALA A 610 10.30 -14.84 -19.89
CA ALA A 610 9.08 -14.06 -20.12
C ALA A 610 9.31 -12.64 -20.66
N ARG A 611 10.51 -12.06 -20.49
CA ARG A 611 10.73 -10.63 -20.76
C ARG A 611 11.11 -10.38 -22.21
N ILE A 612 10.56 -9.31 -22.80
CA ILE A 612 10.93 -8.81 -24.13
C ILE A 612 11.56 -7.42 -23.95
N GLY A 613 12.88 -7.37 -24.09
CA GLY A 613 13.75 -6.22 -23.83
C GLY A 613 13.60 -5.04 -24.78
N ASN A 614 12.96 -5.24 -25.94
CA ASN A 614 12.62 -4.20 -26.91
C ASN A 614 11.10 -3.98 -27.03
N MET A 615 10.35 -4.30 -25.98
CA MET A 615 8.91 -4.07 -25.91
C MET A 615 8.56 -3.11 -24.76
N ALA A 616 7.68 -2.15 -25.03
CA ALA A 616 7.03 -1.33 -24.01
C ALA A 616 5.52 -1.56 -24.00
N LEU A 617 4.93 -1.39 -22.81
CA LEU A 617 3.48 -1.42 -22.64
C LEU A 617 2.96 -0.01 -22.38
N LEU A 618 1.92 0.40 -23.09
CA LEU A 618 1.16 1.61 -22.81
C LEU A 618 -0.24 1.20 -22.37
N CYS A 619 -0.60 1.54 -21.13
CA CYS A 619 -1.89 1.23 -20.55
C CYS A 619 -2.70 2.52 -20.42
N GLN A 620 -3.79 2.64 -21.19
CA GLN A 620 -4.63 3.84 -21.18
C GLN A 620 -5.86 3.64 -20.29
N SER A 621 -6.14 4.57 -19.37
CA SER A 621 -7.33 4.55 -18.50
C SER A 621 -7.54 3.17 -17.83
N ALA A 622 -8.72 2.56 -17.98
CA ALA A 622 -9.04 1.23 -17.47
C ALA A 622 -8.14 0.10 -18.04
N GLY A 623 -7.36 0.35 -19.08
CA GLY A 623 -6.33 -0.57 -19.57
C GLY A 623 -5.20 -0.81 -18.57
N CYS A 624 -5.14 -0.10 -17.44
CA CYS A 624 -4.21 -0.38 -16.33
C CYS A 624 -4.70 -1.49 -15.38
N VAL A 625 -6.00 -1.78 -15.39
CA VAL A 625 -6.71 -2.51 -14.32
C VAL A 625 -6.24 -3.95 -14.09
N GLY A 626 -5.63 -4.62 -15.08
CA GLY A 626 -5.02 -5.94 -14.91
C GLY A 626 -3.62 -6.07 -15.52
N TYR A 627 -2.95 -4.93 -15.74
CA TYR A 627 -1.65 -4.88 -16.41
C TYR A 627 -0.49 -4.60 -15.48
N ASP A 628 -0.75 -4.24 -14.22
CA ASP A 628 0.31 -4.08 -13.22
C ASP A 628 1.19 -5.35 -13.19
N SER A 629 0.55 -6.53 -13.19
CA SER A 629 1.23 -7.81 -13.03
C SER A 629 2.06 -8.25 -14.23
N LEU A 630 1.68 -7.79 -15.42
CA LEU A 630 2.36 -8.10 -16.67
C LEU A 630 3.43 -7.06 -16.99
N SER A 631 3.16 -5.80 -16.68
CA SER A 631 4.07 -4.69 -16.95
C SER A 631 5.39 -4.82 -16.20
N TYR A 632 5.39 -5.35 -14.96
CA TYR A 632 6.65 -5.62 -14.24
C TYR A 632 7.42 -6.86 -14.75
N LYS A 633 6.74 -7.84 -15.37
CA LYS A 633 7.34 -9.12 -15.79
C LYS A 633 7.84 -9.14 -17.23
N VAL A 634 7.04 -8.60 -18.15
CA VAL A 634 7.17 -8.90 -19.59
C VAL A 634 7.80 -7.76 -20.36
N ALA A 635 7.46 -6.50 -20.05
CA ALA A 635 7.94 -5.35 -20.81
C ALA A 635 9.25 -4.76 -20.26
N ALA A 636 10.01 -4.10 -21.13
CA ALA A 636 11.19 -3.34 -20.76
C ALA A 636 10.86 -1.99 -20.10
N ALA A 637 9.74 -1.39 -20.50
CA ALA A 637 9.25 -0.11 -19.99
C ALA A 637 7.72 -0.05 -20.00
N THR A 638 7.13 0.83 -19.19
CA THR A 638 5.68 0.99 -19.08
C THR A 638 5.27 2.45 -19.12
N VAL A 639 4.19 2.75 -19.83
CA VAL A 639 3.55 4.07 -19.90
C VAL A 639 2.13 3.93 -19.36
N VAL A 640 1.82 4.64 -18.29
CA VAL A 640 0.48 4.77 -17.73
C VAL A 640 -0.11 6.07 -18.27
N LEU A 641 -1.04 5.96 -19.21
CA LEU A 641 -1.63 7.10 -19.92
C LEU A 641 -3.04 7.36 -19.40
N ALA A 642 -3.28 8.57 -18.87
CA ALA A 642 -4.55 8.98 -18.29
C ALA A 642 -5.10 7.90 -17.34
N SER A 643 -4.27 7.46 -16.39
CA SER A 643 -4.60 6.42 -15.41
C SER A 643 -3.66 6.47 -14.20
N THR A 644 -3.86 5.57 -13.24
CA THR A 644 -2.99 5.34 -12.08
C THR A 644 -2.51 3.87 -12.08
N LEU A 645 -1.44 3.55 -11.33
CA LEU A 645 -0.87 2.20 -11.30
C LEU A 645 -1.85 1.13 -10.77
N ASN A 646 -2.74 1.51 -9.86
CA ASN A 646 -3.78 0.63 -9.37
C ASN A 646 -5.13 1.38 -9.34
N PRO A 647 -5.88 1.35 -10.46
CA PRO A 647 -7.18 1.99 -10.55
C PRO A 647 -8.24 1.31 -9.65
N LEU A 648 -7.96 0.15 -9.04
CA LEU A 648 -8.84 -0.43 -8.02
C LEU A 648 -8.54 0.08 -6.60
N ASP A 649 -7.28 0.42 -6.28
CA ASP A 649 -6.91 1.08 -5.02
C ASP A 649 -7.50 2.49 -4.92
N TYR A 650 -7.82 3.06 -6.08
CA TYR A 650 -8.64 4.24 -6.24
C TYR A 650 -9.89 4.23 -5.35
N ALA A 651 -10.61 3.10 -5.33
CA ALA A 651 -11.85 2.96 -4.58
C ALA A 651 -11.64 2.52 -3.12
N LYS A 652 -10.43 2.13 -2.73
CA LYS A 652 -10.13 1.56 -1.40
C LYS A 652 -9.27 2.46 -0.50
N GLY A 653 -9.04 3.70 -0.89
CA GLY A 653 -8.35 4.66 -0.03
C GLY A 653 -6.83 4.65 -0.19
N ARG A 654 -6.38 5.22 -1.31
CA ARG A 654 -5.20 6.10 -1.39
C ARG A 654 -3.82 5.52 -1.04
N ALA A 655 -3.65 4.21 -1.14
CA ALA A 655 -2.32 3.62 -1.21
C ALA A 655 -1.69 3.97 -2.58
N ALA A 656 -0.93 5.06 -2.65
CA ALA A 656 -0.09 5.31 -3.81
C ALA A 656 1.08 4.32 -3.77
N LEU A 657 1.22 3.49 -4.81
CA LEU A 657 2.43 2.72 -4.99
C LEU A 657 3.59 3.69 -5.25
N SER A 658 4.69 3.55 -4.52
CA SER A 658 5.85 4.40 -4.73
C SER A 658 6.45 4.13 -6.12
N LEU A 659 6.78 5.20 -6.85
CA LEU A 659 7.51 5.15 -8.11
C LEU A 659 8.88 4.49 -7.92
N GLU A 660 9.50 4.69 -6.76
CA GLU A 660 10.79 4.08 -6.39
C GLU A 660 10.66 2.56 -6.26
N ALA A 661 9.56 2.07 -5.68
CA ALA A 661 9.32 0.64 -5.52
C ALA A 661 9.06 -0.08 -6.87
N TRP A 662 8.73 0.66 -7.92
CA TRP A 662 8.52 0.06 -9.23
C TRP A 662 9.87 -0.31 -9.87
N PRO A 663 10.15 -1.57 -10.20
CA PRO A 663 11.50 -2.04 -10.54
C PRO A 663 11.97 -1.63 -11.95
N ARG A 664 11.08 -1.12 -12.81
CA ARG A 664 11.35 -0.84 -14.22
C ARG A 664 11.12 0.63 -14.57
N PRO A 665 11.60 1.10 -15.74
CA PRO A 665 11.17 2.39 -16.25
C PRO A 665 9.64 2.48 -16.33
N LEU A 666 9.08 3.54 -15.75
CA LEU A 666 7.65 3.79 -15.67
C LEU A 666 7.39 5.27 -15.93
N MET A 667 6.59 5.57 -16.95
CA MET A 667 6.11 6.91 -17.24
C MET A 667 4.64 7.04 -16.85
N HIS A 668 4.28 8.12 -16.16
CA HIS A 668 2.91 8.58 -16.05
C HIS A 668 2.70 9.76 -16.99
N ALA A 669 1.64 9.73 -17.78
CA ALA A 669 1.26 10.82 -18.67
C ALA A 669 -0.24 11.07 -18.57
N VAL A 670 -0.67 12.33 -18.48
CA VAL A 670 -2.09 12.68 -18.41
C VAL A 670 -2.35 14.04 -19.05
N GLY A 671 -3.57 14.23 -19.54
CA GLY A 671 -4.02 15.56 -19.96
C GLY A 671 -4.36 16.44 -18.75
N GLU A 672 -4.00 17.71 -18.81
CA GLU A 672 -4.35 18.70 -17.78
C GLU A 672 -5.88 18.85 -17.60
N LEU A 673 -6.65 18.69 -18.68
CA LEU A 673 -8.11 18.80 -18.70
C LEU A 673 -8.78 17.42 -18.75
N ASP A 674 -8.07 16.39 -18.33
CA ASP A 674 -8.64 15.06 -18.17
C ASP A 674 -9.65 15.06 -17.02
N GLY A 675 -10.94 15.24 -17.32
CA GLY A 675 -11.99 15.25 -16.30
C GLY A 675 -12.42 13.85 -15.83
N GLN A 676 -12.02 12.79 -16.52
CA GLN A 676 -12.32 11.40 -16.15
C GLN A 676 -11.35 10.88 -15.09
N MET A 677 -10.05 11.04 -15.32
CA MET A 677 -9.02 10.53 -14.40
C MET A 677 -8.38 11.62 -13.56
N ARG A 678 -8.51 12.90 -13.94
CA ARG A 678 -8.00 14.12 -13.28
C ARG A 678 -6.53 14.03 -12.91
N TRP A 679 -5.71 14.91 -13.49
CA TRP A 679 -4.26 14.91 -13.20
C TRP A 679 -3.94 15.08 -11.69
N PHE A 680 -4.84 15.65 -10.88
CA PHE A 680 -4.71 15.75 -9.42
C PHE A 680 -4.47 14.41 -8.73
N TRP A 681 -4.95 13.30 -9.30
CA TRP A 681 -4.64 11.95 -8.80
C TRP A 681 -3.18 11.54 -9.02
N LEU A 682 -2.46 12.27 -9.89
CA LEU A 682 -1.02 12.12 -10.06
C LEU A 682 -0.18 12.97 -9.10
N ALA A 683 -0.79 13.86 -8.30
CA ALA A 683 -0.04 14.74 -7.39
C ALA A 683 0.86 13.98 -6.38
N PRO A 684 0.45 12.84 -5.80
CA PRO A 684 1.37 12.03 -4.98
C PRO A 684 2.57 11.49 -5.76
N TYR A 685 2.39 11.14 -7.04
CA TYR A 685 3.47 10.64 -7.90
C TYR A 685 4.40 11.78 -8.34
N LEU A 686 3.90 13.00 -8.53
CA LEU A 686 4.72 14.19 -8.75
C LEU A 686 5.62 14.47 -7.53
N ALA A 687 5.06 14.35 -6.31
CA ALA A 687 5.82 14.49 -5.08
C ALA A 687 6.87 13.39 -4.91
N ASP A 688 6.51 12.14 -5.21
CA ASP A 688 7.44 11.00 -5.15
C ASP A 688 8.56 11.14 -6.20
N ALA A 689 8.25 11.60 -7.41
CA ALA A 689 9.24 11.90 -8.44
C ALA A 689 10.19 13.02 -8.00
N ALA A 690 9.69 14.10 -7.38
CA ALA A 690 10.54 15.17 -6.85
C ALA A 690 11.45 14.70 -5.70
N ALA A 691 10.93 13.85 -4.81
CA ALA A 691 11.72 13.24 -3.75
C ALA A 691 12.81 12.31 -4.31
N ALA A 692 12.45 11.44 -5.27
CA ALA A 692 13.38 10.59 -5.99
C ALA A 692 14.42 11.42 -6.76
N ALA A 693 14.05 12.57 -7.32
CA ALA A 693 14.97 13.45 -8.06
C ALA A 693 16.01 14.07 -7.14
N THR A 694 15.64 14.36 -5.88
CA THR A 694 16.56 14.81 -4.85
C THR A 694 17.54 13.71 -4.45
N LYS A 695 17.10 12.43 -4.47
CA LYS A 695 17.90 11.26 -4.08
C LYS A 695 18.83 10.75 -5.20
N PHE A 696 18.30 10.60 -6.41
CA PHE A 696 18.96 9.94 -7.54
C PHE A 696 19.39 10.91 -8.65
N GLY A 697 19.00 12.19 -8.55
CA GLY A 697 19.21 13.21 -9.58
C GLY A 697 18.01 13.37 -10.51
N ALA A 698 17.69 14.63 -10.83
CA ALA A 698 16.54 14.99 -11.67
C ALA A 698 16.56 14.35 -13.06
N ARG A 699 17.73 14.27 -13.71
CA ARG A 699 17.87 13.62 -15.02
C ARG A 699 17.55 12.13 -14.95
N HIS A 700 18.04 11.42 -13.92
CA HIS A 700 17.74 10.00 -13.75
C HIS A 700 16.23 9.76 -13.61
N VAL A 701 15.57 10.56 -12.76
CA VAL A 701 14.12 10.44 -12.56
C VAL A 701 13.33 10.84 -13.79
N ALA A 702 13.71 11.90 -14.51
CA ALA A 702 13.03 12.28 -15.75
C ALA A 702 13.12 11.18 -16.81
N VAL A 703 14.20 10.40 -16.82
CA VAL A 703 14.37 9.29 -17.76
C VAL A 703 13.60 8.04 -17.31
N HIS A 704 13.69 7.67 -16.04
CA HIS A 704 13.16 6.38 -15.56
C HIS A 704 11.78 6.44 -14.94
N LYS A 705 11.39 7.57 -14.36
CA LYS A 705 10.14 7.79 -13.61
C LYS A 705 9.43 9.10 -14.01
N PRO A 706 9.36 9.49 -15.29
CA PRO A 706 8.74 10.76 -15.66
C PRO A 706 7.25 10.77 -15.31
N VAL A 707 6.81 11.87 -14.70
CA VAL A 707 5.39 12.21 -14.56
C VAL A 707 5.14 13.46 -15.38
N VAL A 708 4.28 13.36 -16.39
CA VAL A 708 4.03 14.42 -17.38
C VAL A 708 2.55 14.80 -17.41
N VAL A 709 2.26 16.08 -17.25
CA VAL A 709 0.92 16.66 -17.40
C VAL A 709 0.93 17.56 -18.64
N VAL A 710 0.09 17.24 -19.63
CA VAL A 710 0.05 17.96 -20.91
C VAL A 710 -1.03 19.05 -20.88
N PRO A 711 -0.67 20.35 -20.91
CA PRO A 711 -1.64 21.44 -20.88
C PRO A 711 -2.68 21.36 -22.00
N GLY A 712 -3.93 21.65 -21.66
CA GLY A 712 -5.07 21.70 -22.60
C GLY A 712 -5.55 20.33 -23.15
N ALA A 713 -4.82 19.24 -22.93
CA ALA A 713 -5.26 17.91 -23.34
C ALA A 713 -6.32 17.37 -22.38
N ASN A 714 -7.39 16.77 -22.92
CA ASN A 714 -8.44 16.10 -22.14
C ASN A 714 -8.31 14.57 -22.23
N HIS A 715 -9.23 13.83 -21.60
CA HIS A 715 -9.19 12.36 -21.63
C HIS A 715 -9.34 11.82 -23.06
N ALA A 716 -10.24 12.41 -23.85
CA ALA A 716 -10.50 12.00 -25.23
C ALA A 716 -9.26 12.14 -26.14
N ALA A 717 -8.37 13.09 -25.86
CA ALA A 717 -7.10 13.27 -26.58
C ALA A 717 -6.13 12.09 -26.43
N THR A 718 -6.35 11.21 -25.44
CA THR A 718 -5.56 9.97 -25.27
C THR A 718 -6.02 8.81 -26.15
N SER A 719 -7.12 8.98 -26.89
CA SER A 719 -7.68 7.97 -27.79
C SER A 719 -8.33 8.60 -29.02
N SER A 720 -9.65 8.52 -29.21
CA SER A 720 -10.36 8.87 -30.46
C SER A 720 -10.61 10.36 -30.68
N GLY A 721 -10.38 11.20 -29.67
CA GLY A 721 -10.77 12.62 -29.70
C GLY A 721 -12.27 12.86 -29.49
N ALA A 722 -13.08 11.80 -29.36
CA ALA A 722 -14.50 11.93 -29.07
C ALA A 722 -14.74 12.29 -27.59
N VAL A 723 -15.09 13.55 -27.33
CA VAL A 723 -15.41 14.07 -26.00
C VAL A 723 -16.71 13.44 -25.50
N ARG A 724 -16.66 12.81 -24.31
CA ARG A 724 -17.82 12.24 -23.60
C ARG A 724 -18.12 13.05 -22.35
N ALA A 725 -18.86 14.15 -22.51
CA ALA A 725 -19.17 15.07 -21.42
C ALA A 725 -19.94 14.39 -20.26
N GLU A 726 -20.76 13.37 -20.55
CA GLU A 726 -21.49 12.56 -19.57
C GLU A 726 -20.57 11.69 -18.69
N ARG A 727 -19.33 11.47 -19.12
CA ARG A 727 -18.28 10.80 -18.35
C ARG A 727 -17.36 11.79 -17.66
N GLY A 728 -17.61 13.09 -17.79
CA GLY A 728 -16.79 14.14 -17.21
C GLY A 728 -15.72 14.71 -18.15
N ASP A 729 -15.69 14.35 -19.44
CA ASP A 729 -14.72 14.95 -20.36
C ASP A 729 -14.96 16.45 -20.54
N ILE A 730 -13.85 17.20 -20.53
CA ILE A 730 -13.86 18.64 -20.79
C ILE A 730 -13.63 18.86 -22.29
N GLY A 731 -14.64 19.36 -22.98
CA GLY A 731 -14.57 19.77 -24.38
C GLY A 731 -14.64 21.28 -24.59
N GLY A 732 -14.86 21.68 -25.83
CA GLY A 732 -15.06 23.08 -26.20
C GLY A 732 -13.76 23.90 -26.27
N PRO A 733 -13.86 25.25 -26.23
CA PRO A 733 -12.72 26.14 -26.50
C PRO A 733 -11.63 26.11 -25.42
N ALA A 734 -11.92 25.57 -24.25
CA ALA A 734 -10.95 25.42 -23.17
C ALA A 734 -9.93 24.30 -23.44
N ALA A 735 -10.29 23.30 -24.25
CA ALA A 735 -9.43 22.18 -24.62
C ALA A 735 -8.65 22.47 -25.90
N ALA A 736 -7.41 21.98 -25.97
CA ALA A 736 -6.62 22.06 -27.18
C ALA A 736 -7.27 21.21 -28.30
N PRO A 737 -7.14 21.62 -29.58
CA PRO A 737 -7.56 20.80 -30.70
C PRO A 737 -6.98 19.39 -30.61
N TYR A 738 -7.78 18.37 -30.92
CA TYR A 738 -7.43 16.96 -30.74
C TYR A 738 -6.05 16.61 -31.32
N GLU A 739 -5.75 16.99 -32.56
CA GLU A 739 -4.46 16.70 -33.18
C GLU A 739 -3.27 17.34 -32.46
N GLN A 740 -3.44 18.57 -31.96
CA GLN A 740 -2.42 19.27 -31.19
C GLN A 740 -2.18 18.57 -29.85
N ALA A 741 -3.25 18.21 -29.14
CA ALA A 741 -3.18 17.48 -27.88
C ALA A 741 -2.52 16.10 -28.05
N THR A 742 -2.90 15.37 -29.11
CA THR A 742 -2.32 14.07 -29.46
C THR A 742 -0.82 14.17 -29.74
N ARG A 743 -0.37 15.18 -30.51
CA ARG A 743 1.06 15.42 -30.74
C ARG A 743 1.80 15.77 -29.45
N ALA A 744 1.22 16.60 -28.60
CA ALA A 744 1.81 17.00 -27.33
C ALA A 744 1.93 15.82 -26.34
N LEU A 745 0.97 14.89 -26.33
CA LEU A 745 1.03 13.63 -25.57
C LEU A 745 2.05 12.65 -26.16
N ALA A 746 2.09 12.53 -27.49
CA ALA A 746 2.95 11.59 -28.19
C ALA A 746 4.45 11.91 -28.01
N ALA A 747 4.82 13.19 -28.00
CA ALA A 747 6.22 13.62 -27.92
C ALA A 747 6.97 13.04 -26.69
N PRO A 748 6.55 13.27 -25.43
CA PRO A 748 7.28 12.73 -24.29
C PRO A 748 7.22 11.19 -24.21
N ILE A 749 6.15 10.56 -24.72
CA ILE A 749 6.07 9.09 -24.82
C ILE A 749 7.15 8.57 -25.78
N ALA A 750 7.29 9.16 -26.96
CA ALA A 750 8.30 8.81 -27.93
C ALA A 750 9.72 8.97 -27.39
N GLN A 751 9.99 10.03 -26.62
CA GLN A 751 11.29 10.24 -25.98
C GLN A 751 11.57 9.19 -24.89
N PHE A 752 10.56 8.83 -24.10
CA PHE A 752 10.67 7.74 -23.14
C PHE A 752 10.97 6.39 -23.80
N LEU A 753 10.29 6.07 -24.90
CA LEU A 753 10.59 4.87 -25.69
C LEU A 753 12.01 4.93 -26.27
N THR A 754 12.44 6.08 -26.78
CA THR A 754 13.80 6.27 -27.30
C THR A 754 14.86 6.06 -26.22
N CYS A 755 14.65 6.54 -25.00
CA CYS A 755 15.61 6.35 -23.90
C CYS A 755 15.83 4.88 -23.52
N HIS A 756 14.76 4.06 -23.55
CA HIS A 756 14.79 2.70 -23.01
C HIS A 756 14.86 1.60 -24.06
N LEU A 757 14.40 1.86 -25.28
CA LEU A 757 14.33 0.86 -26.34
C LEU A 757 15.39 1.08 -27.43
N SER A 758 16.01 2.27 -27.50
CA SER A 758 17.18 2.43 -28.37
C SER A 758 18.35 1.63 -27.84
N SER A 759 18.98 0.84 -28.70
CA SER A 759 20.26 0.21 -28.40
C SER A 759 21.36 1.27 -28.29
N HIS A 760 22.43 0.94 -27.58
CA HIS A 760 23.55 1.84 -27.26
C HIS A 760 24.20 2.57 -28.45
N HIS A 761 23.92 2.17 -29.69
CA HIS A 761 24.54 2.71 -30.89
C HIS A 761 24.11 4.13 -31.30
N SER A 762 22.99 4.68 -30.76
CA SER A 762 22.58 6.07 -31.02
C SER A 762 22.63 6.92 -29.76
N THR A 763 23.84 7.12 -29.21
CA THR A 763 24.07 7.92 -27.99
C THR A 763 23.49 9.33 -28.11
N GLN A 764 23.59 9.95 -29.29
CA GLN A 764 23.06 11.29 -29.54
C GLN A 764 21.54 11.36 -29.49
N ALA A 765 20.83 10.45 -30.17
CA ALA A 765 19.36 10.45 -30.16
C ALA A 765 18.82 10.14 -28.75
N ARG A 766 19.48 9.23 -28.03
CA ARG A 766 19.17 8.96 -26.63
C ARG A 766 19.39 10.20 -25.76
N GLU A 767 20.53 10.86 -25.86
CA GLU A 767 20.82 12.07 -25.07
C GLU A 767 19.79 13.19 -25.34
N GLN A 768 19.43 13.40 -26.61
CA GLN A 768 18.37 14.34 -26.99
C GLN A 768 17.02 13.97 -26.35
N ALA A 769 16.68 12.68 -26.35
CA ALA A 769 15.47 12.19 -25.71
C ALA A 769 15.48 12.38 -24.18
N GLU A 770 16.61 12.12 -23.53
CA GLU A 770 16.77 12.34 -22.09
C GLU A 770 16.63 13.82 -21.72
N ASN A 771 17.22 14.72 -22.51
CA ASN A 771 17.11 16.17 -22.30
C ASN A 771 15.67 16.66 -22.52
N ALA A 772 15.00 16.18 -23.58
CA ALA A 772 13.61 16.52 -23.87
C ALA A 772 12.66 16.02 -22.77
N LEU A 773 12.90 14.85 -22.19
CA LEU A 773 12.14 14.37 -21.03
C LEU A 773 12.38 15.21 -19.78
N LEU A 774 13.63 15.58 -19.50
CA LEU A 774 13.94 16.45 -18.38
C LEU A 774 13.22 17.80 -18.50
N GLU A 775 13.20 18.38 -19.70
CA GLU A 775 12.45 19.61 -19.99
C GLU A 775 10.94 19.41 -19.79
N ALA A 776 10.36 18.32 -20.31
CA ALA A 776 8.94 18.02 -20.15
C ALA A 776 8.52 17.81 -18.68
N VAL A 777 9.36 17.12 -17.90
CA VAL A 777 9.13 16.91 -16.46
C VAL A 777 9.32 18.20 -15.67
N ALA A 778 10.33 19.02 -16.00
CA ALA A 778 10.52 20.32 -15.37
C ALA A 778 9.33 21.27 -15.65
N ALA A 779 8.84 21.30 -16.89
CA ALA A 779 7.66 22.07 -17.27
C ALA A 779 6.40 21.58 -16.54
N THR A 780 6.21 20.27 -16.44
CA THR A 780 5.12 19.66 -15.66
C THR A 780 5.21 20.05 -14.19
N ALA A 781 6.38 19.88 -13.58
CA ALA A 781 6.58 20.18 -12.17
C ALA A 781 6.34 21.67 -11.88
N ALA A 782 6.85 22.58 -12.72
CA ALA A 782 6.58 24.01 -12.61
C ALA A 782 5.09 24.35 -12.75
N HIS A 783 4.41 23.75 -13.74
CA HIS A 783 2.98 23.96 -13.98
C HIS A 783 2.12 23.51 -12.79
N THR A 784 2.46 22.37 -12.19
CA THR A 784 1.68 21.74 -11.10
C THR A 784 2.11 22.15 -9.69
N ALA A 785 3.29 22.77 -9.53
CA ALA A 785 3.86 23.15 -8.24
C ALA A 785 2.93 23.98 -7.36
N PRO A 786 2.12 24.94 -7.87
CA PRO A 786 1.20 25.67 -7.02
C PRO A 786 0.19 24.77 -6.30
N TYR A 787 -0.35 23.76 -6.99
CA TYR A 787 -1.26 22.80 -6.37
C TYR A 787 -0.54 21.91 -5.34
N THR A 788 0.65 21.39 -5.67
CA THR A 788 1.40 20.52 -4.75
C THR A 788 1.86 21.28 -3.51
N ALA A 789 2.28 22.54 -3.63
CA ALA A 789 2.65 23.37 -2.51
C ALA A 789 1.45 23.70 -1.60
N LEU A 790 0.33 24.06 -2.21
CA LEU A 790 -0.91 24.40 -1.50
C LEU A 790 -1.46 23.21 -0.72
N THR A 791 -1.50 22.02 -1.33
CA THR A 791 -1.93 20.77 -0.70
C THR A 791 -0.91 20.17 0.26
N GLY A 792 0.27 20.79 0.43
CA GLY A 792 1.28 20.34 1.38
C GLY A 792 2.15 19.19 0.88
N LEU A 793 2.11 18.85 -0.41
CA LEU A 793 3.01 17.87 -1.03
C LEU A 793 4.42 18.44 -1.32
N GLY A 794 4.60 19.75 -1.12
CA GLY A 794 5.87 20.45 -1.28
C GLY A 794 6.07 21.08 -2.66
N ASP A 795 7.19 21.78 -2.82
CA ASP A 795 7.61 22.33 -4.10
C ASP A 795 8.22 21.23 -4.97
N THR A 796 7.39 20.66 -5.85
CA THR A 796 7.81 19.58 -6.75
C THR A 796 8.68 20.08 -7.91
N ALA A 797 8.73 21.38 -8.18
CA ALA A 797 9.51 21.97 -9.28
C ALA A 797 10.98 22.18 -8.92
N ALA A 798 11.30 22.42 -7.64
CA ALA A 798 12.64 22.74 -7.17
C ALA A 798 13.76 21.81 -7.72
N PRO A 799 13.66 20.46 -7.63
CA PRO A 799 14.75 19.59 -8.08
C PRO A 799 14.93 19.57 -9.61
N PHE A 800 13.87 19.80 -10.40
CA PHE A 800 13.93 19.72 -11.86
C PHE A 800 14.32 21.05 -12.51
N THR A 801 13.91 22.19 -11.93
CA THR A 801 14.16 23.52 -12.49
C THR A 801 15.66 23.82 -12.59
N ALA A 802 16.42 23.52 -11.54
CA ALA A 802 17.87 23.72 -11.54
C ALA A 802 18.58 22.84 -12.59
N ALA A 803 18.13 21.59 -12.76
CA ALA A 803 18.70 20.67 -13.72
C ALA A 803 18.38 21.07 -15.17
N ALA A 804 17.15 21.48 -15.46
CA ALA A 804 16.76 21.96 -16.78
C ALA A 804 17.51 23.25 -17.17
N ALA A 805 17.67 24.19 -16.23
CA ALA A 805 18.46 25.40 -16.45
C ALA A 805 19.93 25.10 -16.78
N ALA A 806 20.54 24.11 -16.12
CA ALA A 806 21.90 23.68 -16.40
C ALA A 806 22.05 23.09 -17.82
N VAL A 807 21.08 22.28 -18.26
CA VAL A 807 21.07 21.73 -19.64
C VAL A 807 20.89 22.84 -20.68
N ALA A 808 19.99 23.80 -20.43
CA ALA A 808 19.80 24.94 -21.33
C ALA A 808 21.06 25.82 -21.44
N ALA A 809 21.76 26.05 -20.32
CA ALA A 809 23.03 26.79 -20.31
C ALA A 809 24.15 26.05 -21.07
N ALA A 810 24.23 24.72 -20.93
CA ALA A 810 25.19 23.90 -21.66
C ALA A 810 24.93 23.93 -23.18
N ALA A 811 23.65 23.92 -23.61
CA ALA A 811 23.30 24.00 -25.02
C ALA A 811 23.66 25.37 -25.65
N GLY A 812 23.64 26.46 -24.85
CA GLY A 812 24.02 27.80 -25.31
C GLY A 812 25.53 28.07 -25.33
N SER A 813 26.34 27.22 -24.69
CA SER A 813 27.80 27.35 -24.63
C SER A 813 28.46 26.38 -25.60
N SER A 814 28.52 26.76 -26.87
CA SER A 814 29.20 26.00 -27.95
C SER A 814 30.74 25.97 -27.84
N GLY A 815 31.29 26.08 -26.63
CA GLY A 815 32.72 26.07 -26.34
C GLY A 815 33.14 24.76 -25.66
N THR A 816 34.08 24.04 -26.28
CA THR A 816 34.68 22.76 -25.89
C THR A 816 35.30 22.72 -24.49
N GLN A 817 34.49 22.67 -23.43
CA GLN A 817 34.91 22.20 -22.12
C GLN A 817 34.00 21.07 -21.65
N GLN A 818 34.56 19.86 -21.69
CA GLN A 818 33.99 18.64 -21.15
C GLN A 818 33.92 18.78 -19.62
N ALA A 819 32.81 19.32 -19.11
CA ALA A 819 32.62 19.57 -17.68
C ALA A 819 32.39 18.26 -16.93
N GLY A 820 33.30 17.93 -16.01
CA GLY A 820 33.08 16.88 -15.02
C GLY A 820 31.83 17.19 -14.18
N LEU A 821 31.09 16.14 -13.82
CA LEU A 821 29.91 16.20 -12.96
C LEU A 821 30.19 17.09 -11.73
N PRO A 822 29.38 18.14 -11.47
CA PRO A 822 29.56 18.94 -10.27
C PRO A 822 29.28 18.08 -9.03
N PRO A 823 30.09 18.20 -7.95
CA PRO A 823 29.84 17.48 -6.72
C PRO A 823 28.48 17.88 -6.14
N ALA A 824 27.72 16.88 -5.69
CA ALA A 824 26.43 17.04 -5.03
C ALA A 824 26.60 17.68 -3.63
N THR A 825 26.83 19.00 -3.66
CA THR A 825 26.88 20.02 -2.60
C THR A 825 25.58 20.72 -2.25
N PRO A 826 24.46 20.11 -1.81
CA PRO A 826 23.21 20.84 -1.90
C PRO A 826 23.07 21.83 -0.71
N PRO A 827 22.60 23.07 -0.94
CA PRO A 827 22.64 24.16 0.05
C PRO A 827 21.79 23.87 1.30
N ARG A 828 22.32 24.27 2.46
CA ARG A 828 21.64 24.24 3.77
C ARG A 828 20.75 25.48 3.89
N GLY A 829 19.43 25.32 4.01
CA GLY A 829 18.57 26.43 4.47
C GLY A 829 17.09 26.45 4.03
N ALA A 830 16.68 25.72 2.99
CA ALA A 830 15.27 25.67 2.57
C ALA A 830 14.69 24.27 2.83
N CYS A 831 13.47 24.19 3.37
CA CYS A 831 12.71 22.93 3.46
C CYS A 831 12.61 22.33 2.05
N ARG A 832 13.43 21.32 1.76
CA ARG A 832 13.36 20.59 0.49
C ARG A 832 12.07 19.79 0.45
N ALA A 833 11.39 19.77 -0.69
CA ALA A 833 10.43 18.70 -0.98
C ALA A 833 11.15 17.35 -0.79
N GLY A 834 10.62 16.51 0.10
CA GLY A 834 11.26 15.25 0.51
C GLY A 834 12.03 15.30 1.83
N GLY A 835 12.21 16.48 2.44
CA GLY A 835 12.60 16.62 3.84
C GLY A 835 11.39 16.39 4.73
N LEU A 836 11.00 15.12 4.91
CA LEU A 836 10.11 14.70 5.99
C LEU A 836 10.60 15.37 7.28
N VAL A 837 9.90 16.41 7.72
CA VAL A 837 9.97 16.85 9.12
C VAL A 837 9.65 15.60 9.93
N ALA A 838 10.59 15.19 10.75
CA ALA A 838 10.41 14.22 11.82
C ALA A 838 9.37 14.77 12.81
N GLY A 839 8.10 14.79 12.39
CA GLY A 839 6.94 14.90 13.25
C GLY A 839 6.74 13.55 13.91
N ALA A 840 7.61 13.24 14.86
CA ALA A 840 7.30 12.29 15.91
C ALA A 840 5.94 12.70 16.52
N CYS A 841 5.09 11.70 16.79
CA CYS A 841 3.89 11.81 17.65
C CYS A 841 2.57 12.30 17.03
N ARG A 842 2.20 11.95 15.79
CA ARG A 842 0.78 11.97 15.40
C ARG A 842 0.38 10.68 14.67
N THR A 843 -0.25 9.78 15.41
CA THR A 843 -0.68 8.47 14.92
C THR A 843 -1.95 8.55 14.07
N ALA A 844 -1.81 8.15 12.81
CA ALA A 844 -2.91 7.72 11.97
C ALA A 844 -3.45 6.38 12.48
N GLY A 845 -4.68 6.36 12.99
CA GLY A 845 -5.45 5.12 13.02
C GLY A 845 -5.77 4.73 11.58
N GLN A 846 -5.32 3.55 11.17
CA GLN A 846 -5.72 2.77 9.98
C GLN A 846 -5.80 3.50 8.62
N VAL A 847 -5.16 2.90 7.61
CA VAL A 847 -5.11 3.28 6.19
C VAL A 847 -3.94 4.22 5.84
N THR A 848 -3.07 3.75 4.93
CA THR A 848 -2.05 4.50 4.20
C THR A 848 -2.71 5.50 3.26
N SER A 849 -3.43 6.47 3.82
CA SER A 849 -4.09 7.51 3.06
C SER A 849 -3.12 8.64 2.76
N SER A 850 -3.17 9.22 1.56
CA SER A 850 -2.48 10.49 1.27
C SER A 850 -2.87 11.62 2.24
N ALA A 851 -4.02 11.52 2.91
CA ALA A 851 -4.42 12.41 4.01
C ALA A 851 -3.45 12.40 5.20
N MET A 852 -2.61 11.38 5.31
CA MET A 852 -1.65 11.20 6.40
C MET A 852 -0.24 11.63 6.03
N GLN A 853 -0.01 12.13 4.81
CA GLN A 853 1.30 12.68 4.50
C GLN A 853 1.57 13.89 5.41
N PRO A 854 2.72 13.95 6.11
CA PRO A 854 2.99 15.02 7.08
C PRO A 854 2.82 16.43 6.53
N GLY A 855 3.14 16.63 5.25
CA GLY A 855 2.97 17.92 4.61
C GLY A 855 1.50 18.28 4.34
N VAL A 856 0.63 17.31 4.00
CA VAL A 856 -0.82 17.53 3.86
C VAL A 856 -1.45 17.91 5.20
N VAL A 857 -1.03 17.25 6.28
CA VAL A 857 -1.42 17.60 7.64
C VAL A 857 -0.98 19.02 7.97
N ALA A 858 0.30 19.36 7.75
CA ALA A 858 0.83 20.69 8.01
C ALA A 858 0.12 21.79 7.19
N ALA A 859 -0.24 21.50 5.93
CA ALA A 859 -1.03 22.41 5.10
C ALA A 859 -2.43 22.65 5.68
N ALA A 860 -3.13 21.59 6.07
CA ALA A 860 -4.45 21.73 6.70
C ALA A 860 -4.37 22.52 8.02
N GLU A 861 -3.33 22.32 8.84
CA GLU A 861 -3.13 23.11 10.06
C GLU A 861 -2.88 24.59 9.77
N ARG A 862 -1.95 24.88 8.85
CA ARG A 862 -1.63 26.24 8.41
C ARG A 862 -2.87 26.95 7.88
N ASP A 863 -3.62 26.28 7.00
CA ASP A 863 -4.78 26.85 6.34
C ASP A 863 -5.93 27.08 7.34
N ALA A 864 -6.16 26.13 8.26
CA ALA A 864 -7.14 26.30 9.34
C ALA A 864 -6.77 27.46 10.29
N ALA A 865 -5.48 27.61 10.63
CA ALA A 865 -4.99 28.73 11.44
C ALA A 865 -5.17 30.07 10.71
N ALA A 866 -4.88 30.13 9.41
CA ALA A 866 -5.09 31.31 8.58
C ALA A 866 -6.59 31.70 8.51
N LEU A 867 -7.47 30.71 8.36
CA LEU A 867 -8.92 30.93 8.36
C LEU A 867 -9.43 31.44 9.71
N GLN A 868 -8.93 30.91 10.84
CA GLN A 868 -9.27 31.45 12.16
C GLN A 868 -8.73 32.88 12.34
N LEU A 869 -7.56 33.22 11.80
CA LEU A 869 -7.08 34.61 11.83
C LEU A 869 -7.97 35.54 10.99
N ALA A 870 -8.50 35.06 9.86
CA ALA A 870 -9.51 35.78 9.08
C ALA A 870 -10.82 35.97 9.86
N VAL A 871 -11.26 34.95 10.60
CA VAL A 871 -12.41 35.06 11.53
C VAL A 871 -12.20 36.16 12.56
N LEU A 872 -10.95 36.35 13.02
CA LEU A 872 -10.60 37.34 14.04
C LEU A 872 -10.21 38.71 13.46
N ALA A 873 -10.36 38.93 12.15
CA ALA A 873 -9.93 40.16 11.49
C ALA A 873 -10.65 41.42 11.99
N ALA A 874 -11.86 41.28 12.53
CA ALA A 874 -12.61 42.39 13.13
C ALA A 874 -12.03 42.87 14.48
N LEU A 875 -11.19 42.06 15.15
CA LEU A 875 -10.59 42.44 16.42
C LEU A 875 -9.53 43.55 16.23
N PRO A 876 -9.31 44.43 17.23
CA PRO A 876 -8.23 45.40 17.18
C PRO A 876 -6.87 44.71 17.02
N GLU A 877 -5.96 45.32 16.27
CA GLU A 877 -4.65 44.74 15.99
C GLU A 877 -3.88 44.34 17.26
N ALA A 878 -3.92 45.19 18.29
CA ALA A 878 -3.31 44.91 19.59
C ALA A 878 -3.88 43.65 20.27
N ALA A 879 -5.16 43.33 20.06
CA ALA A 879 -5.76 42.10 20.56
C ALA A 879 -5.32 40.88 19.74
N ARG A 880 -5.23 41.01 18.41
CA ARG A 880 -4.75 39.94 17.53
C ARG A 880 -3.30 39.56 17.81
N GLN A 881 -2.43 40.54 18.07
CA GLN A 881 -1.02 40.31 18.42
C GLN A 881 -0.83 39.54 19.74
N ARG A 882 -1.85 39.54 20.61
CA ARG A 882 -1.86 38.73 21.83
C ARG A 882 -2.26 37.28 21.59
N LEU A 883 -2.68 36.91 20.38
CA LEU A 883 -3.14 35.56 20.06
C LEU A 883 -2.07 34.78 19.28
N CYS A 884 -1.78 33.57 19.74
CA CYS A 884 -1.06 32.54 19.01
C CYS A 884 -2.08 31.49 18.58
N VAL A 885 -2.42 31.45 17.29
CA VAL A 885 -3.37 30.46 16.76
C VAL A 885 -2.63 29.21 16.32
N VAL A 886 -3.05 28.05 16.82
CA VAL A 886 -2.55 26.73 16.40
C VAL A 886 -3.73 25.84 16.01
N ALA A 887 -3.52 24.94 15.06
CA ALA A 887 -4.54 24.01 14.62
C ALA A 887 -4.11 22.56 14.87
N SER A 888 -5.06 21.74 15.25
CA SER A 888 -4.93 20.30 15.41
C SER A 888 -5.72 19.60 14.29
N VAL A 889 -5.01 18.86 13.43
CA VAL A 889 -5.65 18.01 12.42
C VAL A 889 -6.16 16.71 13.05
N HIS A 890 -7.36 16.32 12.64
CA HIS A 890 -7.99 15.05 12.97
C HIS A 890 -8.13 14.19 11.72
N THR A 891 -8.15 12.88 11.91
CA THR A 891 -8.27 11.89 10.82
C THR A 891 -9.50 11.01 10.99
N SER A 892 -10.17 11.12 12.14
CA SER A 892 -11.43 10.47 12.46
C SER A 892 -12.47 11.53 12.80
N VAL A 893 -13.69 11.31 12.32
CA VAL A 893 -14.86 12.13 12.66
C VAL A 893 -15.10 12.09 14.17
N GLU A 894 -14.90 10.94 14.82
CA GLU A 894 -15.14 10.77 16.26
C GLU A 894 -14.18 11.61 17.11
N THR A 895 -12.87 11.55 16.84
CA THR A 895 -11.89 12.38 17.55
C THR A 895 -12.15 13.86 17.29
N PHE A 896 -12.48 14.24 16.05
CA PHE A 896 -12.84 15.60 15.73
C PHE A 896 -14.07 16.06 16.54
N LEU A 897 -15.11 15.23 16.66
CA LEU A 897 -16.34 15.52 17.40
C LEU A 897 -16.11 15.76 18.89
N TYR A 898 -15.28 14.94 19.54
CA TYR A 898 -15.04 15.07 20.99
C TYR A 898 -14.00 16.14 21.36
N ASN A 899 -13.25 16.68 20.40
CA ASN A 899 -12.34 17.80 20.65
C ASN A 899 -13.04 19.16 20.50
N GLN A 900 -12.67 20.11 21.37
CA GLN A 900 -13.24 21.46 21.39
C GLN A 900 -12.14 22.52 21.24
N PRO A 901 -12.39 23.65 20.57
CA PRO A 901 -11.42 24.74 20.50
C PRO A 901 -11.15 25.31 21.90
N LEU A 902 -9.88 25.55 22.22
CA LEU A 902 -9.43 25.93 23.56
C LEU A 902 -8.56 27.18 23.52
N MET A 903 -8.76 28.05 24.51
CA MET A 903 -7.85 29.18 24.78
C MET A 903 -7.07 28.91 26.07
N SER A 904 -5.77 29.21 26.07
CA SER A 904 -4.90 29.00 27.23
C SER A 904 -3.87 30.12 27.33
N GLU A 905 -3.59 30.60 28.53
CA GLU A 905 -2.63 31.68 28.75
C GLU A 905 -1.19 31.16 28.61
N MET A 906 -0.30 31.94 27.96
CA MET A 906 1.11 31.57 27.76
C MET A 906 2.06 32.18 28.80
N GLY A 907 1.55 32.93 29.77
CA GLY A 907 2.31 33.53 30.88
C GLY A 907 2.97 34.89 30.58
N ASP A 908 2.93 35.36 29.33
CA ASP A 908 3.49 36.65 28.89
C ASP A 908 2.40 37.64 28.43
N GLY A 909 1.16 37.42 28.87
CA GLY A 909 -0.01 38.19 28.44
C GLY A 909 -0.55 37.82 27.05
N ARG A 910 0.10 36.86 26.35
CA ARG A 910 -0.43 36.22 25.15
C ARG A 910 -1.26 34.98 25.49
N TRP A 911 -2.07 34.59 24.53
CA TRP A 911 -3.01 33.48 24.60
C TRP A 911 -2.79 32.53 23.42
N LEU A 912 -2.71 31.25 23.72
CA LEU A 912 -2.75 30.17 22.74
C LEU A 912 -4.22 29.84 22.43
N LEU A 913 -4.64 29.98 21.18
CA LEU A 913 -5.92 29.51 20.66
C LEU A 913 -5.70 28.25 19.84
N ASN A 914 -6.06 27.09 20.39
CA ASN A 914 -6.03 25.80 19.69
C ASN A 914 -7.38 25.50 19.04
N ILE A 915 -7.39 25.36 17.72
CA ILE A 915 -8.56 25.03 16.88
C ILE A 915 -8.41 23.66 16.24
N HIS A 916 -9.47 23.16 15.61
CA HIS A 916 -9.48 21.80 15.06
C HIS A 916 -9.91 21.79 13.60
N VAL A 917 -9.26 20.94 12.80
CA VAL A 917 -9.61 20.71 11.40
C VAL A 917 -9.66 19.21 11.11
N LEU A 918 -10.67 18.78 10.35
CA LEU A 918 -10.75 17.43 9.78
C LEU A 918 -10.77 17.57 8.25
N PRO A 919 -9.72 17.11 7.55
CA PRO A 919 -9.71 17.00 6.10
C PRO A 919 -10.63 15.87 5.66
N PHE A 920 -11.78 16.22 5.11
CA PHE A 920 -12.81 15.28 4.68
C PHE A 920 -12.82 15.15 3.15
N TYR A 921 -12.72 13.94 2.62
CA TYR A 921 -12.54 13.74 1.19
C TYR A 921 -13.80 13.14 0.58
N LYS A 922 -14.50 13.89 -0.26
CA LYS A 922 -15.70 13.40 -0.96
C LYS A 922 -15.45 12.10 -1.75
N SER A 923 -14.24 11.94 -2.29
CA SER A 923 -13.84 10.74 -3.02
C SER A 923 -13.96 9.44 -2.21
N SER A 924 -13.85 9.47 -0.88
CA SER A 924 -14.04 8.25 -0.08
C SER A 924 -15.50 7.81 0.09
N GLU A 925 -16.47 8.67 -0.23
CA GLU A 925 -17.90 8.35 -0.14
C GLU A 925 -18.55 8.19 -1.53
N SER A 926 -17.82 8.45 -2.62
CA SER A 926 -18.37 8.45 -3.97
C SER A 926 -18.22 7.09 -4.65
N GLU A 927 -19.28 6.63 -5.30
CA GLU A 927 -19.26 5.46 -6.20
C GLU A 927 -18.39 5.71 -7.44
N ARG A 928 -18.17 6.98 -7.79
CA ARG A 928 -17.28 7.42 -8.86
C ARG A 928 -16.29 8.42 -8.27
N PRO A 929 -15.32 7.95 -7.45
CA PRO A 929 -14.32 8.86 -6.90
C PRO A 929 -13.61 9.62 -8.04
N ASN A 930 -13.60 8.99 -9.23
CA ASN A 930 -13.20 9.47 -10.56
C ASN A 930 -13.22 10.96 -10.78
N LEU A 931 -14.44 11.37 -10.51
CA LEU A 931 -15.08 12.56 -10.97
C LEU A 931 -15.17 13.55 -9.82
N THR A 932 -14.90 13.11 -8.59
CA THR A 932 -14.87 13.97 -7.41
C THR A 932 -13.49 14.61 -7.23
N PRO A 933 -13.42 15.77 -6.56
CA PRO A 933 -12.17 16.37 -6.18
C PRO A 933 -11.31 15.45 -5.33
N GLN A 934 -9.99 15.51 -5.54
CA GLN A 934 -9.05 14.74 -4.75
C GLN A 934 -8.61 15.48 -3.49
N ALA A 935 -8.62 16.80 -3.51
CA ALA A 935 -8.41 17.63 -2.34
C ALA A 935 -9.63 17.57 -1.40
N PRO A 936 -9.40 17.65 -0.08
CA PRO A 936 -10.47 17.53 0.91
C PRO A 936 -11.31 18.80 1.01
N GLU A 937 -12.50 18.69 1.57
CA GLU A 937 -13.19 19.75 2.29
C GLU A 937 -12.58 19.87 3.70
N TYR A 938 -12.64 21.06 4.29
CA TYR A 938 -12.22 21.26 5.68
C TYR A 938 -13.43 21.38 6.59
N TRP A 939 -13.53 20.45 7.54
CA TRP A 939 -14.48 20.56 8.65
C TRP A 939 -13.74 21.23 9.80
N LEU A 940 -14.26 22.36 10.27
CA LEU A 940 -13.51 23.29 11.12
C LEU A 940 -14.27 23.53 12.43
N LYS A 941 -13.53 23.54 13.54
CA LYS A 941 -14.01 24.02 14.84
C LYS A 941 -13.21 25.25 15.23
N PHE A 942 -13.84 26.41 15.13
CA PHE A 942 -13.28 27.72 15.42
C PHE A 942 -13.88 28.32 16.69
N LYS A 943 -13.31 29.44 17.12
CA LYS A 943 -13.96 30.36 18.07
C LYS A 943 -14.44 31.60 17.31
N CYS A 944 -15.68 32.01 17.59
CA CYS A 944 -16.25 33.21 17.01
C CYS A 944 -15.53 34.48 17.53
N ALA A 945 -15.51 35.54 16.72
CA ALA A 945 -14.80 36.78 17.05
C ALA A 945 -15.30 37.43 18.34
N SER A 946 -16.62 37.45 18.54
CA SER A 946 -17.25 37.99 19.75
C SER A 946 -16.89 37.21 21.01
N PHE A 947 -16.76 35.89 20.93
CA PHE A 947 -16.26 35.09 22.06
C PHE A 947 -14.81 35.44 22.39
N VAL A 948 -13.93 35.49 21.39
CA VAL A 948 -12.52 35.83 21.61
C VAL A 948 -12.37 37.25 22.17
N ALA A 949 -13.17 38.21 21.67
CA ALA A 949 -13.22 39.56 22.20
C ALA A 949 -13.63 39.59 23.69
N ALA A 950 -14.69 38.86 24.04
CA ALA A 950 -15.18 38.78 25.42
C ALA A 950 -14.11 38.16 26.34
N PHE A 951 -13.46 37.10 25.86
CA PHE A 951 -12.43 36.40 26.59
C PHE A 951 -11.17 37.25 26.80
N LEU A 952 -10.81 38.09 25.83
CA LEU A 952 -9.70 39.06 25.94
C LEU A 952 -10.06 40.32 26.74
N GLY A 953 -11.31 40.46 27.20
CA GLY A 953 -11.78 41.62 27.96
C GLY A 953 -11.97 42.88 27.12
N LEU A 954 -12.26 42.76 25.82
CA LEU A 954 -12.55 43.90 24.96
C LEU A 954 -13.92 44.50 25.30
N ALA A 955 -14.06 45.80 25.11
CA ALA A 955 -15.34 46.49 25.26
C ALA A 955 -16.31 46.07 24.15
N ASP A 956 -17.59 45.92 24.52
CA ASP A 956 -18.68 45.47 23.64
C ASP A 956 -18.32 44.27 22.74
N PRO A 957 -18.11 43.07 23.31
CA PRO A 957 -17.75 41.88 22.53
C PRO A 957 -18.74 41.53 21.41
N GLY A 958 -20.01 41.92 21.55
CA GLY A 958 -21.05 41.68 20.54
C GLY A 958 -20.83 42.46 19.24
N SER A 959 -20.07 43.56 19.27
CA SER A 959 -19.76 44.36 18.09
C SER A 959 -18.78 43.68 17.11
N TYR A 960 -18.03 42.66 17.55
CA TYR A 960 -17.06 41.97 16.72
C TYR A 960 -17.74 40.83 15.95
N ALA A 961 -18.20 41.16 14.73
CA ALA A 961 -18.85 40.21 13.85
C ALA A 961 -17.91 39.06 13.45
N THR A 962 -18.45 37.84 13.43
CA THR A 962 -17.79 36.66 12.86
C THR A 962 -18.17 36.58 11.39
N PRO A 963 -17.20 36.49 10.45
CA PRO A 963 -17.53 36.38 9.03
C PRO A 963 -18.30 35.09 8.78
N LEU A 964 -19.24 35.15 7.83
CA LEU A 964 -19.98 33.98 7.40
C LEU A 964 -19.08 33.03 6.59
N PRO A 965 -19.38 31.73 6.54
CA PRO A 965 -18.67 30.77 5.71
C PRO A 965 -18.48 31.22 4.25
N ALA A 966 -19.46 31.91 3.67
CA ALA A 966 -19.41 32.44 2.31
C ALA A 966 -18.23 33.41 2.09
N ASP A 967 -17.94 34.28 3.05
CA ASP A 967 -16.82 35.23 2.96
C ASP A 967 -15.48 34.50 3.09
N LEU A 968 -15.41 33.48 3.96
CA LEU A 968 -14.21 32.65 4.11
C LEU A 968 -13.93 31.82 2.85
N ASN A 969 -14.97 31.25 2.23
CA ASN A 969 -14.84 30.53 0.97
C ASN A 969 -14.45 31.46 -0.19
N ARG A 970 -14.96 32.70 -0.21
CA ARG A 970 -14.55 33.72 -1.19
C ARG A 970 -13.04 34.01 -1.09
N GLY A 971 -12.55 34.28 0.12
CA GLY A 971 -11.11 34.46 0.35
C GLY A 971 -10.27 33.22 -0.01
N THR A 972 -10.81 32.02 0.23
CA THR A 972 -10.17 30.75 -0.15
C THR A 972 -10.06 30.61 -1.67
N LEU A 973 -11.12 30.93 -2.42
CA LEU A 973 -11.10 30.93 -3.88
C LEU A 973 -10.13 31.98 -4.44
N GLU A 974 -10.12 33.19 -3.87
CA GLU A 974 -9.18 34.25 -4.26
C GLU A 974 -7.72 33.82 -4.07
N ALA A 975 -7.40 33.20 -2.93
CA ALA A 975 -6.07 32.65 -2.66
C ALA A 975 -5.69 31.55 -3.66
N ALA A 976 -6.63 30.65 -4.00
CA ALA A 976 -6.41 29.62 -5.00
C ALA A 976 -6.17 30.23 -6.40
N LEU A 977 -6.96 31.24 -6.80
CA LEU A 977 -6.78 31.95 -8.08
C LEU A 977 -5.46 32.72 -8.16
N ALA A 978 -5.00 33.29 -7.05
CA ALA A 978 -3.72 33.98 -6.98
C ALA A 978 -2.53 33.01 -7.09
N ALA A 979 -2.68 31.80 -6.56
CA ALA A 979 -1.66 30.75 -6.66
C ALA A 979 -1.69 30.00 -8.00
N ALA A 980 -2.85 29.90 -8.67
CA ALA A 980 -3.01 29.14 -9.91
C ALA A 980 -2.07 29.65 -11.03
N PRO A 981 -1.56 28.77 -11.91
CA PRO A 981 -0.80 29.22 -13.07
C PRO A 981 -1.62 30.22 -13.90
N ALA A 982 -0.96 31.26 -14.43
CA ALA A 982 -1.65 32.38 -15.09
C ALA A 982 -2.59 31.92 -16.23
N ALA A 983 -2.17 30.92 -17.02
CA ALA A 983 -2.99 30.34 -18.08
C ALA A 983 -4.24 29.62 -17.54
N VAL A 984 -4.14 28.95 -16.39
CA VAL A 984 -5.26 28.29 -15.72
C VAL A 984 -6.25 29.33 -15.18
N ALA A 985 -5.75 30.35 -14.49
CA ALA A 985 -6.59 31.44 -13.97
C ALA A 985 -7.28 32.23 -15.09
N ALA A 986 -6.59 32.48 -16.22
CA ALA A 986 -7.19 33.11 -17.39
C ALA A 986 -8.30 32.24 -17.99
N ARG A 987 -8.05 30.92 -18.14
CA ARG A 987 -9.04 29.95 -18.63
C ARG A 987 -10.27 29.89 -17.72
N TYR A 988 -10.10 29.88 -16.39
CA TYR A 988 -11.20 29.97 -15.43
C TYR A 988 -12.05 31.23 -15.67
N ARG A 989 -11.43 32.40 -15.77
CA ARG A 989 -12.16 33.66 -15.98
C ARG A 989 -12.88 33.72 -17.33
N GLN A 990 -12.30 33.12 -18.37
CA GLN A 990 -12.84 33.19 -19.73
C GLN A 990 -13.92 32.14 -20.01
N HIS A 991 -13.77 30.93 -19.45
CA HIS A 991 -14.58 29.76 -19.82
C HIS A 991 -15.19 29.04 -18.62
N GLY A 992 -14.71 29.30 -17.41
CA GLY A 992 -15.16 28.61 -16.21
C GLY A 992 -16.49 29.15 -15.68
N ARG A 993 -17.21 28.26 -15.00
CA ARG A 993 -18.34 28.62 -14.15
C ARG A 993 -17.85 29.36 -12.91
N ALA A 994 -18.39 30.55 -12.70
CA ALA A 994 -18.06 31.34 -11.52
C ALA A 994 -18.63 30.66 -10.26
N MET A 995 -17.83 30.58 -9.21
CA MET A 995 -18.33 30.20 -7.89
C MET A 995 -18.88 31.44 -7.22
N GLU A 996 -20.15 31.39 -6.83
CA GLU A 996 -20.77 32.41 -6.01
C GLU A 996 -21.03 31.84 -4.63
N PHE A 997 -20.76 32.62 -3.60
CA PHE A 997 -20.90 32.19 -2.21
C PHE A 997 -22.05 32.96 -1.56
N GLY A 998 -23.06 32.25 -1.07
CA GLY A 998 -24.24 32.83 -0.44
C GLY A 998 -25.25 31.76 0.01
N GLY A 999 -26.21 32.18 0.85
CA GLY A 999 -27.23 31.26 1.38
C GLY A 999 -26.68 30.23 2.37
N ASP A 1000 -25.65 30.58 3.16
CA ASP A 1000 -25.12 29.71 4.21
C ASP A 1000 -26.23 29.30 5.18
N VAL A 1001 -26.24 28.02 5.52
CA VAL A 1001 -27.31 27.43 6.33
C VAL A 1001 -26.84 27.36 7.77
N ASP A 1002 -27.48 28.14 8.64
CA ASP A 1002 -27.34 27.98 10.08
C ASP A 1002 -28.07 26.69 10.48
N ALA A 1003 -27.33 25.67 10.88
CA ALA A 1003 -27.90 24.40 11.28
C ALA A 1003 -28.53 24.41 12.68
N LEU A 1004 -28.48 25.53 13.40
CA LEU A 1004 -29.35 25.72 14.57
C LEU A 1004 -30.66 26.41 14.20
N ALA A 1005 -30.82 26.90 12.97
CA ALA A 1005 -32.10 27.39 12.53
C ALA A 1005 -33.08 26.21 12.41
N PRO A 1006 -34.34 26.37 12.86
CA PRO A 1006 -35.39 25.38 12.59
C PRO A 1006 -35.48 25.13 11.09
N GLY A 1007 -35.57 23.86 10.68
CA GLY A 1007 -35.85 23.49 9.31
C GLY A 1007 -37.21 24.04 8.83
N PRO A 1008 -37.55 23.87 7.53
CA PRO A 1008 -38.86 24.27 7.00
C PRO A 1008 -40.04 23.60 7.74
N ASP A 1009 -39.78 22.45 8.36
CA ASP A 1009 -40.69 21.66 9.19
C ASP A 1009 -40.70 22.09 10.67
N GLY A 1010 -39.92 23.10 11.05
CA GLY A 1010 -39.77 23.60 12.41
C GLY A 1010 -38.93 22.70 13.32
N GLN A 1011 -38.37 21.59 12.81
CA GLN A 1011 -37.50 20.74 13.60
C GLN A 1011 -36.08 21.30 13.60
N LEU A 1012 -35.48 21.38 14.78
CA LEU A 1012 -34.04 21.62 14.88
C LEU A 1012 -33.33 20.38 14.32
N PRO A 1013 -32.29 20.55 13.50
CA PRO A 1013 -31.37 19.46 13.22
C PRO A 1013 -30.95 18.86 14.57
N GLY A 1014 -31.07 17.55 14.73
CA GLY A 1014 -30.63 16.86 15.95
C GLY A 1014 -29.16 17.19 16.28
N SER A 1015 -28.66 16.73 17.42
CA SER A 1015 -27.35 17.03 18.03
C SER A 1015 -26.20 17.47 17.08
N PRO A 1016 -25.19 18.25 17.53
CA PRO A 1016 -24.03 18.63 16.70
C PRO A 1016 -23.36 17.47 15.93
N GLU A 1017 -23.48 16.24 16.41
CA GLU A 1017 -23.03 15.03 15.73
C GLU A 1017 -23.86 14.72 14.47
N ALA A 1018 -25.19 14.85 14.54
CA ALA A 1018 -26.08 14.73 13.40
C ALA A 1018 -25.77 15.81 12.35
N PHE A 1019 -25.49 17.05 12.78
CA PHE A 1019 -25.00 18.10 11.88
C PHE A 1019 -23.70 17.70 11.16
N VAL A 1020 -22.69 17.29 11.92
CA VAL A 1020 -21.39 16.91 11.35
C VAL A 1020 -21.54 15.74 10.36
N ARG A 1021 -22.43 14.78 10.65
CA ARG A 1021 -22.66 13.63 9.77
C ARG A 1021 -23.53 13.94 8.55
N ALA A 1022 -24.58 14.75 8.69
CA ALA A 1022 -25.57 14.98 7.64
C ALA A 1022 -25.29 16.23 6.79
N ALA A 1023 -24.72 17.28 7.36
CA ALA A 1023 -24.48 18.51 6.63
C ALA A 1023 -23.40 18.31 5.55
N ARG A 1024 -23.60 18.90 4.38
CA ARG A 1024 -22.66 18.87 3.26
C ARG A 1024 -22.59 20.28 2.68
N ILE A 1025 -21.45 20.64 2.08
CA ILE A 1025 -21.39 21.85 1.25
C ILE A 1025 -22.28 21.60 0.04
N SER A 1026 -23.24 22.48 -0.18
CA SER A 1026 -24.17 22.38 -1.30
C SER A 1026 -23.62 23.14 -2.50
N TYR A 1027 -23.75 22.54 -3.68
CA TYR A 1027 -23.37 23.12 -4.97
C TYR A 1027 -24.64 23.21 -5.80
N ALA A 1028 -25.30 24.37 -5.78
CA ALA A 1028 -26.51 24.59 -6.56
C ALA A 1028 -26.12 25.06 -7.96
N HIS A 1029 -26.31 24.18 -8.92
CA HIS A 1029 -26.10 24.46 -10.33
C HIS A 1029 -27.33 25.18 -10.90
N PRO A 1030 -27.15 26.09 -11.86
CA PRO A 1030 -28.29 26.76 -12.49
C PRO A 1030 -29.10 25.69 -13.22
N PRO A 1031 -30.44 25.76 -13.18
CA PRO A 1031 -31.26 24.81 -13.92
C PRO A 1031 -30.85 24.87 -15.39
N PRO A 1032 -30.77 23.71 -16.08
CA PRO A 1032 -30.49 23.70 -17.51
C PRO A 1032 -31.48 24.66 -18.17
N PRO A 1033 -31.04 25.50 -19.14
CA PRO A 1033 -31.91 26.48 -19.78
C PRO A 1033 -33.17 25.74 -20.20
N SER A 1034 -34.34 26.19 -19.72
CA SER A 1034 -35.61 25.51 -19.95
C SER A 1034 -35.81 25.44 -21.46
N GLY A 1035 -35.37 24.33 -22.05
CA GLY A 1035 -35.55 24.06 -23.45
C GLY A 1035 -37.04 24.19 -23.66
N HIS A 1036 -37.45 25.16 -24.48
CA HIS A 1036 -38.83 25.27 -24.90
C HIS A 1036 -39.30 23.86 -25.19
N HIS A 1037 -40.32 23.40 -24.47
CA HIS A 1037 -40.97 22.12 -24.67
C HIS A 1037 -41.60 22.12 -26.07
N SER A 1038 -40.79 22.13 -27.13
CA SER A 1038 -41.23 21.85 -28.48
C SER A 1038 -41.45 20.35 -28.48
N HIS A 1039 -42.72 19.97 -28.51
CA HIS A 1039 -43.28 18.69 -28.92
C HIS A 1039 -42.30 17.51 -28.93
N ALA A 1040 -42.55 16.55 -28.03
CA ALA A 1040 -41.89 15.24 -28.01
C ALA A 1040 -41.55 14.78 -29.44
N PRO A 1041 -40.26 14.73 -29.80
CA PRO A 1041 -39.88 14.29 -31.13
C PRO A 1041 -40.34 12.84 -31.28
N GLY A 1042 -41.10 12.56 -32.34
CA GLY A 1042 -41.55 11.21 -32.65
C GLY A 1042 -40.38 10.23 -32.75
N PRO A 1043 -40.62 8.92 -32.55
CA PRO A 1043 -39.61 7.88 -32.60
C PRO A 1043 -39.00 7.84 -34.01
N GLY A 1044 -37.87 8.52 -34.20
CA GLY A 1044 -37.24 8.67 -35.52
C GLY A 1044 -36.29 9.86 -35.66
N HIS A 1045 -36.25 10.78 -34.69
CA HIS A 1045 -35.28 11.88 -34.77
C HIS A 1045 -33.86 11.45 -34.38
N ALA A 1046 -32.91 11.87 -35.21
CA ALA A 1046 -31.47 11.71 -35.05
C ALA A 1046 -30.99 12.06 -33.63
N PRO A 1047 -29.90 11.42 -33.14
CA PRO A 1047 -29.36 11.70 -31.82
C PRO A 1047 -29.21 13.20 -31.62
N ALA A 1048 -29.73 13.69 -30.49
CA ALA A 1048 -29.67 15.10 -30.12
C ALA A 1048 -28.25 15.62 -30.34
N GLY A 1049 -28.13 16.76 -31.03
CA GLY A 1049 -26.83 17.40 -31.27
C GLY A 1049 -26.06 17.58 -29.95
N PRO A 1050 -24.72 17.62 -30.00
CA PRO A 1050 -23.89 17.73 -28.80
C PRO A 1050 -24.37 18.90 -27.94
N ALA A 1051 -24.63 18.63 -26.66
CA ALA A 1051 -25.00 19.66 -25.70
C ALA A 1051 -23.99 20.81 -25.81
N LEU A 1052 -24.50 22.03 -26.05
CA LEU A 1052 -23.63 23.19 -26.11
C LEU A 1052 -22.90 23.32 -24.77
N PRO A 1053 -21.59 23.67 -24.77
CA PRO A 1053 -20.87 23.92 -23.54
C PRO A 1053 -21.63 24.97 -22.71
N PRO A 1054 -21.54 24.91 -21.36
CA PRO A 1054 -22.17 25.89 -20.51
C PRO A 1054 -21.74 27.27 -20.98
N ALA A 1055 -22.70 28.15 -21.26
CA ALA A 1055 -22.38 29.49 -21.71
C ALA A 1055 -21.49 30.15 -20.64
N ALA A 1056 -20.39 30.76 -21.09
CA ALA A 1056 -19.56 31.59 -20.23
C ALA A 1056 -20.48 32.60 -19.50
N GLY A 1057 -20.38 32.64 -18.17
CA GLY A 1057 -21.29 33.40 -17.31
C GLY A 1057 -22.30 32.57 -16.50
N THR A 1058 -22.31 31.25 -16.64
CA THR A 1058 -23.01 30.35 -15.71
C THR A 1058 -22.34 30.38 -14.32
N ARG A 1059 -23.16 30.34 -13.27
CA ARG A 1059 -22.75 30.52 -11.87
C ARG A 1059 -23.13 29.28 -11.07
N VAL A 1060 -22.26 28.84 -10.18
CA VAL A 1060 -22.55 27.77 -9.22
C VAL A 1060 -22.59 28.37 -7.84
N LEU A 1061 -23.74 28.28 -7.18
CA LEU A 1061 -23.92 28.79 -5.84
C LEU A 1061 -23.42 27.75 -4.85
N VAL A 1062 -22.42 28.12 -4.06
CA VAL A 1062 -21.85 27.29 -3.00
C VAL A 1062 -22.38 27.81 -1.67
N SER A 1063 -23.11 26.96 -0.94
CA SER A 1063 -23.55 27.26 0.42
C SER A 1063 -22.91 26.31 1.41
N SER A 1064 -22.40 26.87 2.50
CA SER A 1064 -21.70 26.11 3.51
C SER A 1064 -22.54 26.03 4.79
N PRO A 1065 -22.69 24.82 5.35
CA PRO A 1065 -23.39 24.66 6.61
C PRO A 1065 -22.51 25.17 7.76
N TYR A 1066 -23.13 25.81 8.74
CA TYR A 1066 -22.45 26.25 9.95
C TYR A 1066 -23.32 26.17 11.18
N VAL A 1067 -22.67 26.19 12.34
CA VAL A 1067 -23.29 26.37 13.65
C VAL A 1067 -22.53 27.49 14.32
N LEU A 1068 -23.22 28.57 14.63
CA LEU A 1068 -22.67 29.72 15.36
C LEU A 1068 -23.42 29.87 16.68
N SER A 1069 -22.77 29.52 17.79
CA SER A 1069 -23.34 29.75 19.13
C SER A 1069 -22.69 30.98 19.75
N PRO A 1070 -23.36 32.14 19.80
CA PRO A 1070 -22.79 33.33 20.43
C PRO A 1070 -22.54 33.10 21.92
N PRO A 1071 -21.53 33.77 22.53
CA PRO A 1071 -21.31 33.69 23.97
C PRO A 1071 -22.49 34.29 24.74
N PRO A 1072 -22.82 33.76 25.94
CA PRO A 1072 -23.68 34.48 26.87
C PRO A 1072 -22.99 35.79 27.32
N ALA A 1073 -23.79 36.81 27.67
CA ALA A 1073 -23.29 38.17 27.95
C ALA A 1073 -22.29 38.25 29.12
N ASP A 1074 -22.25 37.23 29.99
CA ASP A 1074 -21.42 37.12 31.18
C ASP A 1074 -20.25 36.14 31.04
N VAL A 1075 -19.88 35.72 29.82
CA VAL A 1075 -18.90 34.64 29.58
C VAL A 1075 -17.53 34.86 30.24
N SER A 1076 -17.11 36.12 30.46
CA SER A 1076 -15.85 36.46 31.13
C SER A 1076 -15.83 36.16 32.63
N ARG A 1077 -16.99 35.88 33.23
CA ARG A 1077 -17.14 35.51 34.65
C ARG A 1077 -17.33 34.01 34.85
N LEU A 1078 -17.45 33.23 33.78
CA LEU A 1078 -17.72 31.80 33.86
C LEU A 1078 -16.42 31.00 34.07
N PRO A 1079 -16.46 29.88 34.82
CA PRO A 1079 -15.30 29.01 35.01
C PRO A 1079 -14.72 28.52 33.68
N VAL A 1080 -13.41 28.26 33.64
CA VAL A 1080 -12.70 27.77 32.44
C VAL A 1080 -13.37 26.51 31.87
N SER A 1081 -13.94 25.63 32.70
CA SER A 1081 -14.70 24.45 32.26
C SER A 1081 -15.94 24.80 31.43
N VAL A 1082 -16.62 25.92 31.70
CA VAL A 1082 -17.80 26.40 30.97
C VAL A 1082 -17.38 27.11 29.67
N THR A 1083 -16.24 27.82 29.66
CA THR A 1083 -15.68 28.44 28.44
C THR A 1083 -15.26 27.43 27.35
N ARG A 1084 -15.12 26.14 27.71
CA ARG A 1084 -14.88 25.05 26.75
C ARG A 1084 -16.10 24.75 25.88
N MET A 1085 -17.31 25.04 26.33
CA MET A 1085 -18.55 24.70 25.62
C MET A 1085 -19.24 25.90 24.95
N THR A 1086 -18.80 27.13 25.23
CA THR A 1086 -19.40 28.37 24.70
C THR A 1086 -18.60 28.97 23.55
N GLY A 1087 -19.27 29.72 22.67
CA GLY A 1087 -18.65 30.38 21.52
C GLY A 1087 -18.10 29.49 20.38
N PRO A 1088 -18.49 28.20 20.19
CA PRO A 1088 -17.99 27.47 19.05
C PRO A 1088 -18.56 28.02 17.75
N PHE A 1089 -17.70 28.10 16.74
CA PHE A 1089 -18.07 28.31 15.35
C PHE A 1089 -17.68 27.05 14.57
N TYR A 1090 -18.66 26.20 14.28
CA TYR A 1090 -18.45 25.02 13.46
C TYR A 1090 -18.84 25.33 12.03
N THR A 1091 -18.00 24.99 11.07
CA THR A 1091 -18.32 25.19 9.67
C THR A 1091 -17.62 24.17 8.78
N LYS A 1092 -18.13 23.97 7.58
CA LYS A 1092 -17.49 23.20 6.51
C LYS A 1092 -17.15 24.14 5.38
N LEU A 1093 -15.88 24.19 4.99
CA LEU A 1093 -15.39 25.06 3.91
C LEU A 1093 -14.71 24.22 2.83
N ILE A 1094 -14.64 24.75 1.62
CA ILE A 1094 -13.75 24.18 0.60
C ILE A 1094 -12.31 24.39 1.04
N SER A 1095 -11.44 23.39 0.89
CA SER A 1095 -10.01 23.64 1.10
C SER A 1095 -9.45 24.50 -0.03
N PRO A 1096 -8.31 25.19 0.16
CA PRO A 1096 -7.60 25.83 -0.94
C PRO A 1096 -7.30 24.84 -2.07
N GLY A 1097 -6.93 23.60 -1.75
CA GLY A 1097 -6.71 22.53 -2.74
C GLY A 1097 -7.94 22.27 -3.59
N MET A 1098 -9.10 22.15 -2.96
CA MET A 1098 -10.36 21.90 -3.65
C MET A 1098 -10.80 23.09 -4.50
N ALA A 1099 -10.60 24.32 -4.02
CA ALA A 1099 -10.80 25.53 -4.80
C ALA A 1099 -9.87 25.59 -6.03
N MET A 1100 -8.61 25.15 -5.89
CA MET A 1100 -7.67 25.03 -7.01
C MET A 1100 -8.14 24.00 -8.04
N GLU A 1101 -8.65 22.85 -7.61
CA GLU A 1101 -9.22 21.85 -8.53
C GLU A 1101 -10.43 22.38 -9.29
N TRP A 1102 -11.27 23.17 -8.62
CA TRP A 1102 -12.38 23.85 -9.26
C TRP A 1102 -11.93 24.80 -10.36
N VAL A 1103 -11.00 25.69 -10.04
CA VAL A 1103 -10.43 26.67 -10.97
C VAL A 1103 -9.81 25.98 -12.19
N TRP A 1104 -9.25 24.78 -12.00
CA TRP A 1104 -8.52 24.08 -13.05
C TRP A 1104 -9.40 23.27 -14.01
N VAL A 1105 -10.34 22.50 -13.45
CA VAL A 1105 -11.04 21.42 -14.15
C VAL A 1105 -12.55 21.53 -13.93
N ASP A 1106 -13.02 21.61 -12.68
CA ASP A 1106 -14.45 21.40 -12.42
C ASP A 1106 -15.35 22.57 -12.85
N CYS A 1107 -14.79 23.78 -12.90
CA CYS A 1107 -15.49 24.93 -13.47
C CYS A 1107 -15.78 24.77 -14.97
N LEU A 1108 -15.07 23.89 -15.69
CA LEU A 1108 -15.18 23.69 -17.15
C LEU A 1108 -16.08 22.50 -17.53
N ARG A 1109 -16.57 21.72 -16.57
CA ARG A 1109 -17.43 20.57 -16.84
C ARG A 1109 -18.78 21.03 -17.39
N GLN A 1110 -19.24 20.34 -18.44
CA GLN A 1110 -20.52 20.63 -19.08
C GLN A 1110 -21.70 19.99 -18.35
N THR A 1111 -21.48 18.84 -17.73
CA THR A 1111 -22.46 18.15 -16.92
C THR A 1111 -22.03 18.21 -15.46
N ASP A 1112 -23.00 18.29 -14.57
CA ASP A 1112 -22.79 18.25 -13.11
C ASP A 1112 -22.57 16.82 -12.61
N ALA A 1113 -22.12 15.91 -13.48
CA ALA A 1113 -21.88 14.53 -13.12
C ALA A 1113 -20.94 14.45 -11.90
N PRO A 1114 -21.33 13.58 -10.96
CA PRO A 1114 -21.98 13.96 -9.69
C PRO A 1114 -21.04 14.79 -8.80
N TRP A 1115 -21.37 16.07 -8.62
CA TRP A 1115 -20.80 16.97 -7.62
C TRP A 1115 -21.63 17.02 -6.33
#